data_AF-A0A0G2E8L3-F1
#
_entry.id   AF-A0A0G2E8L3-F1
#
_cell.length_a   1.000
_cell.length_b   1.000
_cell.length_c   1.000
_cell.angle_alpha   90.00
_cell.angle_beta   90.00
_cell.angle_gamma   90.00
#
_symmetry.space_group_name_H-M   'P 1'
#
loop_
_entity.id
_entity.type
_entity.pdbx_description
1 polymer ?
#
loop_
_entity_poly.entity_id
_entity_poly.type
_entity_poly.pdbx_seq_one_letter_code
_entity_poly.pdbx_strand_id
1 'polypeptide(L)'
;MDFSPAEDLVERLEVEVEETGSGIGLEDLDSDTEFSAALSATKSMADIRNLLRARPQPERYALAIQHLLDAKWKTEHLEQLLTDQLLDCQELESRLQIIQHICKHHDSRYPDLLRMIRSEVALGRVRRKELEALFHHLPMVRFGEDEDISQSARNIRIARHYGHLVAAVTMSPNLNLDEIDSRIYHDISLLLRDVPLLTEVASVSKLLLDEVPHVVLDNISQALQKWIDRACSRTKVKEHNRDIDNMASFLESLPPNAFVALVTRTSEVICAPGTKDASKQQQLTVWSTLLKRMSPKTAVLDSRLWIDSISYSRDMNSTTLTEKQSIFIRLWIISILSTKTLRFQTSDVHQTLLRNLFFDFQNLTPDDDYLESLISTANSLPLRVPQLLSTLINMAPIANSNVSVIRASLAPSRLSSSLSALLSDSLYAFQHDTIYRSSSAYLTDNISRISERINSNLTQFVRYACNLILHDESAPKLFIRLLRHNQPFKIALTFSANPKVAKSSNHNLSAFPLPLESLLVIEMIASSFAITPTLTPRQAYRKVRWCYLFLHRHGAPITPAITRALYHAGISRYKNRGLSPEQFDWIMKKVTEVEGKETATSLAVGGDEGYENIIKKCIAQEGEGQKDGRRIEQGIGRPPHEFNKEQKILRLKTAVREPRQLVRKFQM
;
A
#
# COMPACT_ATOMS: atom_id res chain seq x y z
N MET A 1 -18.85 30.77 67.61
CA MET A 1 -18.31 31.17 66.30
C MET A 1 -16.82 31.04 66.50
N ASP A 2 -16.29 29.86 66.19
CA ASP A 2 -14.89 29.55 66.43
C ASP A 2 -14.16 29.90 65.14
N PHE A 3 -13.38 30.98 65.17
CA PHE A 3 -12.52 31.36 64.07
C PHE A 3 -11.39 30.33 63.92
N SER A 4 -11.01 30.06 62.67
CA SER A 4 -9.91 29.16 62.37
C SER A 4 -8.60 29.78 62.89
N PRO A 5 -7.70 29.02 63.55
CA PRO A 5 -6.40 29.52 64.01
C PRO A 5 -5.56 30.18 62.92
N ALA A 6 -5.84 29.90 61.64
CA ALA A 6 -5.19 30.54 60.51
C ALA A 6 -5.68 31.98 60.25
N GLU A 7 -6.96 32.28 60.51
CA GLU A 7 -7.51 33.63 60.31
C GLU A 7 -7.01 34.58 61.41
N ASP A 8 -6.91 34.08 62.65
CA ASP A 8 -6.39 34.84 63.81
C ASP A 8 -4.89 35.14 63.67
N LEU A 9 -4.14 34.28 62.96
CA LEU A 9 -2.72 34.51 62.66
C LEU A 9 -2.54 35.53 61.53
N VAL A 10 -3.38 35.48 60.48
CA VAL A 10 -3.34 36.44 59.37
C VAL A 10 -3.76 37.83 59.85
N GLU A 11 -4.79 37.93 60.67
CA GLU A 11 -5.26 39.21 61.21
C GLU A 11 -4.23 39.82 62.18
N ARG A 12 -3.52 39.01 62.97
CA ARG A 12 -2.38 39.46 63.77
C ARG A 12 -1.20 39.95 62.93
N LEU A 13 -0.89 39.26 61.82
CA LEU A 13 0.18 39.65 60.91
C LEU A 13 -0.18 40.91 60.11
N GLU A 14 -1.45 41.13 59.77
CA GLU A 14 -1.90 42.35 59.09
C GLU A 14 -1.92 43.57 60.04
N VAL A 15 -2.31 43.40 61.31
CA VAL A 15 -2.32 44.47 62.31
C VAL A 15 -0.91 44.94 62.70
N GLU A 16 0.07 44.03 62.82
CA GLU A 16 1.46 44.42 63.13
C GLU A 16 2.16 45.17 61.98
N VAL A 17 1.74 44.92 60.72
CA VAL A 17 2.29 45.59 59.53
C VAL A 17 1.78 47.02 59.39
N GLU A 18 0.55 47.32 59.81
CA GLU A 18 0.00 48.69 59.77
C GLU A 18 0.54 49.60 60.88
N GLU A 19 0.89 49.07 62.06
CA GLU A 19 1.28 49.91 63.21
C GLU A 19 2.78 50.26 63.30
N THR A 20 3.69 49.50 62.65
CA THR A 20 5.15 49.69 62.88
C THR A 20 5.95 50.17 61.69
N GLY A 21 5.49 50.03 60.44
CA GLY A 21 6.26 50.40 59.24
C GLY A 21 7.62 49.70 59.09
N SER A 22 7.99 48.81 60.03
CA SER A 22 9.14 47.92 59.96
C SER A 22 8.65 46.60 59.38
N GLY A 23 9.15 46.26 58.19
CA GLY A 23 8.88 44.95 57.60
C GLY A 23 9.17 43.85 58.62
N ILE A 24 8.23 42.90 58.74
CA ILE A 24 8.36 41.70 59.56
C ILE A 24 9.79 41.18 59.43
N GLY A 25 10.47 41.01 60.56
CA GLY A 25 11.81 40.42 60.61
C GLY A 25 11.75 39.02 60.00
N LEU A 26 12.11 38.92 58.72
CA LEU A 26 12.13 37.67 57.94
C LEU A 26 13.03 36.58 58.57
N GLU A 27 13.84 36.94 59.57
CA GLU A 27 14.75 36.06 60.30
C GLU A 27 14.05 35.17 61.33
N ASP A 28 12.80 35.42 61.73
CA ASP A 28 12.15 34.71 62.85
C ASP A 28 11.10 33.64 62.45
N LEU A 29 10.87 33.41 61.15
CA LEU A 29 9.96 32.34 60.67
C LEU A 29 10.67 30.98 60.78
N ASP A 30 10.68 30.40 61.97
CA ASP A 30 11.36 29.14 62.27
C ASP A 30 10.55 27.89 61.88
N SER A 31 9.23 28.00 61.74
CA SER A 31 8.38 26.86 61.38
C SER A 31 7.92 26.85 59.92
N ASP A 32 7.80 25.65 59.32
CA ASP A 32 7.22 25.48 57.97
C ASP A 32 5.77 25.98 57.89
N THR A 33 5.06 25.96 59.02
CA THR A 33 3.70 26.49 59.16
C THR A 33 3.65 27.99 58.97
N GLU A 34 4.58 28.73 59.57
CA GLU A 34 4.68 30.18 59.42
C GLU A 34 5.11 30.56 58.00
N PHE A 35 6.03 29.80 57.41
CA PHE A 35 6.44 30.01 56.02
C PHE A 35 5.28 29.77 55.03
N SER A 36 4.47 28.72 55.24
CA SER A 36 3.27 28.46 54.43
C SER A 36 2.21 29.56 54.58
N ALA A 37 2.01 30.07 55.80
CA ALA A 37 1.13 31.21 56.05
C ALA A 37 1.64 32.47 55.33
N ALA A 38 2.95 32.77 55.44
CA ALA A 38 3.57 33.88 54.73
C ALA A 38 3.43 33.76 53.21
N LEU A 39 3.66 32.57 52.64
CA LEU A 39 3.44 32.31 51.21
C LEU A 39 1.99 32.59 50.81
N SER A 40 1.01 32.14 51.60
CA SER A 40 -0.41 32.37 51.32
C SER A 40 -0.81 33.85 51.31
N ALA A 41 -0.11 34.69 52.08
CA ALA A 41 -0.31 36.13 52.12
C ALA A 41 0.39 36.88 50.97
N THR A 42 1.37 36.26 50.29
CA THR A 42 2.10 36.92 49.20
C THR A 42 1.21 37.16 47.98
N LYS A 43 1.32 38.37 47.40
CA LYS A 43 0.61 38.76 46.17
C LYS A 43 1.55 38.99 44.99
N SER A 44 2.87 38.98 45.21
CA SER A 44 3.86 39.24 44.16
C SER A 44 5.00 38.22 44.16
N MET A 45 5.58 38.01 42.97
CA MET A 45 6.77 37.16 42.82
C MET A 45 8.02 37.73 43.50
N ALA A 46 8.06 39.05 43.71
CA ALA A 46 9.17 39.67 44.44
C ALA A 46 9.16 39.24 45.91
N ASP A 47 7.98 39.15 46.53
CA ASP A 47 7.82 38.75 47.93
C ASP A 47 8.23 37.29 48.12
N ILE A 48 7.78 36.40 47.24
CA ILE A 48 8.17 34.97 47.26
C ILE A 48 9.70 34.82 47.11
N ARG A 49 10.32 35.58 46.21
CA ARG A 49 11.79 35.56 46.05
C ARG A 49 12.50 36.07 47.31
N ASN A 50 12.01 37.13 47.93
CA ASN A 50 12.59 37.67 49.16
C ASN A 50 12.47 36.67 50.31
N LEU A 51 11.30 36.02 50.45
CA LEU A 51 11.06 34.95 51.42
C LEU A 51 12.03 33.77 51.23
N LEU A 52 12.24 33.33 49.99
CA LEU A 52 13.15 32.23 49.68
C LEU A 52 14.63 32.61 49.85
N ARG A 53 15.00 33.87 49.54
CA ARG A 53 16.37 34.37 49.71
C ARG A 53 16.76 34.54 51.18
N ALA A 54 15.80 34.87 52.04
CA ALA A 54 16.04 35.01 53.47
C ALA A 54 16.53 33.69 54.09
N ARG A 55 15.95 32.55 53.67
CA ARG A 55 16.37 31.22 54.12
C ARG A 55 16.22 30.20 52.96
N PRO A 56 17.28 29.98 52.17
CA PRO A 56 17.26 29.03 51.06
C PRO A 56 17.26 27.60 51.61
N GLN A 57 16.08 27.04 51.82
CA GLN A 57 15.88 25.65 52.21
C GLN A 57 15.13 24.90 51.10
N PRO A 58 15.52 23.65 50.78
CA PRO A 58 14.87 22.89 49.74
C PRO A 58 13.36 22.72 49.97
N GLU A 59 12.96 22.41 51.19
CA GLU A 59 11.55 22.18 51.55
C GLU A 59 10.69 23.44 51.35
N ARG A 60 11.25 24.62 51.67
CA ARG A 60 10.58 25.92 51.43
C ARG A 60 10.41 26.22 49.95
N TYR A 61 11.39 25.88 49.12
CA TYR A 61 11.28 26.03 47.67
C TYR A 61 10.21 25.11 47.08
N ALA A 62 10.13 23.86 47.56
CA ALA A 62 9.05 22.94 47.20
C ALA A 62 7.66 23.49 47.58
N LEU A 63 7.52 24.02 48.79
CA LEU A 63 6.29 24.66 49.26
C LEU A 63 5.90 25.88 48.41
N ALA A 64 6.88 26.70 48.03
CA ALA A 64 6.65 27.84 47.14
C ALA A 64 6.15 27.41 45.75
N ILE A 65 6.75 26.38 45.15
CA ILE A 65 6.28 25.82 43.87
C ILE A 65 4.87 25.27 44.01
N GLN A 66 4.60 24.48 45.04
CA GLN A 66 3.28 23.92 45.31
C GLN A 66 2.24 25.04 45.49
N HIS A 67 2.57 26.09 46.24
CA HIS A 67 1.72 27.27 46.40
C HIS A 67 1.41 27.95 45.06
N LEU A 68 2.44 28.20 44.23
CA LEU A 68 2.26 28.82 42.90
C LEU A 68 1.39 27.96 41.96
N LEU A 69 1.48 26.64 42.07
CA LEU A 69 0.66 25.69 41.34
C LEU A 69 -0.78 25.73 41.85
N ASP A 70 -1.00 25.58 43.15
CA ASP A 70 -2.33 25.52 43.78
C ASP A 70 -3.10 26.84 43.64
N ALA A 71 -2.42 27.98 43.80
CA ALA A 71 -2.99 29.32 43.63
C ALA A 71 -3.17 29.73 42.15
N LYS A 72 -2.85 28.84 41.20
CA LYS A 72 -3.00 29.05 39.75
C LYS A 72 -2.32 30.31 39.20
N TRP A 73 -1.11 30.62 39.68
CA TRP A 73 -0.35 31.78 39.20
C TRP A 73 0.02 31.66 37.70
N LYS A 74 0.37 32.77 37.04
CA LYS A 74 0.81 32.72 35.64
C LYS A 74 2.06 31.85 35.48
N THR A 75 2.18 31.10 34.39
CA THR A 75 3.34 30.23 34.14
C THR A 75 4.66 30.98 34.06
N GLU A 76 4.64 32.25 33.65
CA GLU A 76 5.79 33.17 33.67
C GLU A 76 6.40 33.31 35.06
N HIS A 77 5.58 33.25 36.13
CA HIS A 77 6.04 33.34 37.51
C HIS A 77 6.78 32.07 37.95
N LEU A 78 6.28 30.90 37.53
CA LEU A 78 6.97 29.62 37.75
C LEU A 78 8.29 29.57 36.96
N GLU A 79 8.28 30.01 35.70
CA GLU A 79 9.49 30.08 34.87
C GLU A 79 10.53 31.04 35.48
N GLN A 80 10.09 32.19 35.97
CA GLN A 80 10.91 33.15 36.70
C GLN A 80 11.54 32.59 37.97
N LEU A 81 10.87 31.65 38.63
CA LEU A 81 11.39 30.98 39.82
C LEU A 81 12.42 29.92 39.43
N LEU A 82 12.08 29.04 38.47
CA LEU A 82 12.95 27.97 37.98
C LEU A 82 14.24 28.47 37.30
N THR A 83 14.19 29.68 36.73
CA THR A 83 15.33 30.31 36.05
C THR A 83 16.25 31.10 36.99
N ASP A 84 15.83 31.35 38.23
CA ASP A 84 16.62 32.12 39.21
C ASP A 84 17.76 31.23 39.76
N GLN A 85 18.96 31.42 39.21
CA GLN A 85 20.17 30.67 39.59
C GLN A 85 20.52 30.79 41.08
N LEU A 86 20.08 31.86 41.76
CA LEU A 86 20.32 32.04 43.19
C LEU A 86 19.42 31.18 44.06
N LEU A 87 18.27 30.76 43.50
CA LEU A 87 17.26 29.95 44.17
C LEU A 87 17.23 28.51 43.65
N ASP A 88 17.98 28.20 42.60
CA ASP A 88 18.10 26.85 42.04
C ASP A 88 18.78 25.93 43.06
N CYS A 89 17.97 25.47 44.01
CA CYS A 89 18.34 24.45 44.97
C CYS A 89 18.40 23.15 44.20
N GLN A 90 19.60 22.93 43.68
CA GLN A 90 19.99 21.84 42.81
C GLN A 90 19.47 20.47 43.30
N GLU A 91 19.31 20.25 44.60
CA GLU A 91 18.81 19.01 45.20
C GLU A 91 17.30 18.74 45.00
N LEU A 92 16.51 19.76 44.64
CA LEU A 92 15.07 19.59 44.48
C LEU A 92 14.67 19.11 43.09
N GLU A 93 13.80 18.11 43.09
CA GLU A 93 13.06 17.65 41.92
C GLU A 93 11.88 18.59 41.61
N SER A 94 12.16 19.89 41.53
CA SER A 94 11.16 20.94 41.36
C SER A 94 10.35 20.81 40.07
N ARG A 95 10.97 20.35 38.97
CA ARG A 95 10.22 20.07 37.73
C ARG A 95 9.39 18.79 37.87
N LEU A 96 9.84 17.82 38.67
CA LEU A 96 9.05 16.63 38.99
C LEU A 96 7.79 17.00 39.76
N GLN A 97 7.86 17.92 40.73
CA GLN A 97 6.68 18.39 41.48
C GLN A 97 5.64 19.02 40.55
N ILE A 98 6.08 19.80 39.55
CA ILE A 98 5.18 20.37 38.54
C ILE A 98 4.51 19.26 37.72
N ILE A 99 5.24 18.24 37.29
CA ILE A 99 4.63 17.10 36.58
C ILE A 99 3.68 16.33 37.49
N GLN A 100 4.07 16.03 38.73
CA GLN A 100 3.22 15.34 39.69
C GLN A 100 1.93 16.12 39.96
N HIS A 101 2.01 17.46 40.03
CA HIS A 101 0.85 18.32 40.13
C HIS A 101 -0.06 18.17 38.91
N ILE A 102 0.48 18.22 37.69
CA ILE A 102 -0.27 18.01 36.43
C ILE A 102 -0.88 16.58 36.37
N CYS A 103 -0.23 15.57 36.96
CA CYS A 103 -0.76 14.20 37.02
C CYS A 103 -1.90 14.05 38.02
N LYS A 104 -1.81 14.74 39.18
CA LYS A 104 -2.79 14.67 40.27
C LYS A 104 -3.99 15.59 40.04
N HIS A 105 -3.75 16.80 39.55
CA HIS A 105 -4.73 17.86 39.41
C HIS A 105 -5.04 18.14 37.95
N HIS A 106 -6.29 18.46 37.68
CA HIS A 106 -6.71 18.95 36.37
C HIS A 106 -6.31 20.43 36.25
N ASP A 107 -5.14 20.69 35.65
CA ASP A 107 -4.64 22.05 35.43
C ASP A 107 -4.72 22.42 33.94
N SER A 108 -5.53 23.42 33.60
CA SER A 108 -5.66 23.92 32.22
C SER A 108 -4.37 24.53 31.68
N ARG A 109 -3.42 24.91 32.55
CA ARG A 109 -2.09 25.42 32.18
C ARG A 109 -1.10 24.33 31.78
N TYR A 110 -1.47 23.05 31.81
CA TYR A 110 -0.55 21.95 31.48
C TYR A 110 0.24 22.14 30.16
N PRO A 111 -0.30 22.73 29.06
CA PRO A 111 0.48 22.91 27.84
C PRO A 111 1.63 23.90 28.03
N ASP A 112 1.40 24.97 28.80
CA ASP A 112 2.39 25.98 29.13
C ASP A 112 3.43 25.42 30.10
N LEU A 113 3.00 24.68 31.13
CA LEU A 113 3.89 24.04 32.09
C LEU A 113 4.80 22.99 31.43
N LEU A 114 4.26 22.15 30.55
CA LEU A 114 5.07 21.19 29.78
C LEU A 114 5.99 21.89 28.78
N ARG A 115 5.60 23.04 28.22
CA ARG A 115 6.49 23.85 27.35
C ARG A 115 7.67 24.40 28.14
N MET A 116 7.41 24.93 29.33
CA MET A 116 8.43 25.43 30.25
C MET A 116 9.40 24.31 30.64
N ILE A 117 8.90 23.14 31.07
CA ILE A 117 9.76 21.98 31.40
C ILE A 117 10.63 21.59 30.20
N ARG A 118 10.10 21.57 28.98
CA ARG A 118 10.91 21.28 27.78
C ARG A 118 12.00 22.31 27.54
N SER A 119 11.71 23.59 27.76
CA SER A 119 12.71 24.66 27.64
C SER A 119 13.86 24.40 28.61
N GLU A 120 13.54 24.09 29.86
CA GLU A 120 14.53 23.77 30.90
C GLU A 120 15.37 22.52 30.58
N VAL A 121 14.75 21.48 30.01
CA VAL A 121 15.47 20.29 29.52
C VAL A 121 16.41 20.66 28.37
N ALA A 122 15.94 21.45 27.39
CA ALA A 122 16.75 21.88 26.25
C ALA A 122 17.91 22.80 26.65
N LEU A 123 17.77 23.56 27.74
CA LEU A 123 18.83 24.37 28.33
C LEU A 123 19.83 23.53 29.16
N GLY A 124 19.60 22.23 29.33
CA GLY A 124 20.46 21.33 30.10
C GLY A 124 20.45 21.61 31.61
N ARG A 125 19.36 22.18 32.12
CA ARG A 125 19.17 22.49 33.56
C ARG A 125 18.53 21.35 34.34
N VAL A 126 17.96 20.37 33.65
CA VAL A 126 17.31 19.21 34.26
C VAL A 126 18.32 18.11 34.50
N ARG A 127 18.32 17.54 35.71
CA ARG A 127 19.22 16.43 36.08
C ARG A 127 18.73 15.11 35.47
N ARG A 128 19.64 14.15 35.33
CA ARG A 128 19.30 12.81 34.82
C ARG A 128 18.19 12.10 35.61
N LYS A 129 18.29 12.04 36.94
CA LYS A 129 17.27 11.40 37.79
C LYS A 129 15.90 12.06 37.64
N GLU A 130 15.90 13.40 37.60
CA GLU A 130 14.68 14.17 37.39
C GLU A 130 14.11 13.88 36.01
N LEU A 131 14.93 13.90 34.95
CA LEU A 131 14.53 13.53 33.59
C LEU A 131 13.90 12.14 33.52
N GLU A 132 14.53 11.12 34.13
CA GLU A 132 14.00 9.76 34.21
C GLU A 132 12.62 9.72 34.89
N ALA A 133 12.44 10.49 35.97
CA ALA A 133 11.16 10.63 36.64
C ALA A 133 10.11 11.39 35.80
N LEU A 134 10.53 12.41 35.03
CA LEU A 134 9.64 13.09 34.07
C LEU A 134 9.13 12.11 33.01
N PHE A 135 10.00 11.26 32.46
CA PHE A 135 9.60 10.22 31.51
C PHE A 135 8.62 9.22 32.16
N HIS A 136 8.87 8.79 33.39
CA HIS A 136 8.01 7.85 34.10
C HIS A 136 6.60 8.41 34.40
N HIS A 137 6.49 9.70 34.70
CA HIS A 137 5.22 10.33 35.07
C HIS A 137 4.42 10.89 33.90
N LEU A 138 5.04 11.14 32.75
CA LEU A 138 4.36 11.71 31.58
C LEU A 138 3.09 10.94 31.13
N PRO A 139 3.05 9.58 31.16
CA PRO A 139 1.83 8.83 30.83
C PRO A 139 0.66 9.09 31.80
N MET A 140 0.96 9.51 33.03
CA MET A 140 0.00 9.79 34.09
C MET A 140 -0.63 11.18 33.98
N VAL A 141 -0.14 12.04 33.08
CA VAL A 141 -0.69 13.38 32.83
C VAL A 141 -2.16 13.30 32.40
N ARG A 142 -3.01 14.08 33.08
CA ARG A 142 -4.43 14.22 32.77
C ARG A 142 -4.61 15.37 31.77
N PHE A 143 -5.24 15.12 30.63
CA PHE A 143 -5.40 16.09 29.54
C PHE A 143 -6.84 16.60 29.43
N GLY A 144 -7.29 17.51 30.31
CA GLY A 144 -8.65 18.05 30.20
C GLY A 144 -9.70 17.33 31.05
N GLU A 145 -10.86 17.98 31.24
CA GLU A 145 -12.12 17.42 31.77
C GLU A 145 -12.79 16.44 30.81
N ASP A 146 -12.18 16.19 29.66
CA ASP A 146 -12.70 15.24 28.67
C ASP A 146 -12.44 13.79 29.15
N GLU A 147 -13.19 13.32 30.15
CA GLU A 147 -13.24 11.91 30.55
C GLU A 147 -13.61 10.99 29.36
N ASP A 148 -14.16 11.57 28.28
CA ASP A 148 -14.58 10.87 27.06
C ASP A 148 -13.52 10.76 25.95
N ILE A 149 -12.28 11.22 26.15
CA ILE A 149 -11.24 11.04 25.12
C ILE A 149 -10.91 9.56 24.97
N SER A 150 -11.09 9.02 23.76
CA SER A 150 -10.64 7.66 23.43
C SER A 150 -9.18 7.43 23.83
N GLN A 151 -8.86 6.27 24.40
CA GLN A 151 -7.50 5.92 24.83
C GLN A 151 -6.45 6.16 23.72
N SER A 152 -6.81 5.97 22.44
CA SER A 152 -5.93 6.25 21.31
C SER A 152 -5.56 7.73 21.20
N ALA A 153 -6.53 8.64 21.34
CA ALA A 153 -6.28 10.08 21.30
C ALA A 153 -5.46 10.55 22.50
N ARG A 154 -5.67 9.96 23.69
CA ARG A 154 -4.80 10.16 24.84
C ARG A 154 -3.36 9.71 24.55
N ASN A 155 -3.17 8.50 24.03
CA ASN A 155 -1.85 7.98 23.72
C ASN A 155 -1.14 8.82 22.63
N ILE A 156 -1.87 9.37 21.64
CA ILE A 156 -1.31 10.31 20.65
C ILE A 156 -0.77 11.57 21.33
N ARG A 157 -1.52 12.15 22.29
CA ARG A 157 -1.06 13.32 23.04
C ARG A 157 0.21 12.99 23.82
N ILE A 158 0.22 11.88 24.56
CA ILE A 158 1.39 11.43 25.33
C ILE A 158 2.61 11.22 24.41
N ALA A 159 2.43 10.51 23.29
CA ALA A 159 3.49 10.29 22.31
C ALA A 159 4.05 11.61 21.77
N ARG A 160 3.18 12.60 21.48
CA ARG A 160 3.61 13.95 21.09
C ARG A 160 4.46 14.59 22.20
N HIS A 161 4.04 14.48 23.47
CA HIS A 161 4.81 15.04 24.57
C HIS A 161 6.18 14.36 24.76
N TYR A 162 6.26 13.04 24.59
CA TYR A 162 7.54 12.33 24.55
C TYR A 162 8.42 12.83 23.41
N GLY A 163 7.88 12.98 22.20
CA GLY A 163 8.65 13.48 21.06
C GLY A 163 9.31 14.81 21.31
N HIS A 164 8.55 15.75 21.88
CA HIS A 164 9.09 17.04 22.24
C HIS A 164 10.10 16.99 23.39
N LEU A 165 9.93 16.08 24.35
CA LEU A 165 10.88 15.91 25.46
C LEU A 165 12.19 15.31 24.97
N VAL A 166 12.14 14.25 24.15
CA VAL A 166 13.32 13.64 23.52
C VAL A 166 14.03 14.67 22.63
N ALA A 167 13.29 15.45 21.84
CA ALA A 167 13.87 16.55 21.06
C ALA A 167 14.57 17.59 21.96
N ALA A 168 13.98 17.95 23.10
CA ALA A 168 14.62 18.84 24.06
C ALA A 168 15.91 18.22 24.63
N VAL A 169 15.93 16.92 24.95
CA VAL A 169 17.14 16.22 25.39
C VAL A 169 18.23 16.27 24.32
N THR A 170 17.89 16.04 23.04
CA THR A 170 18.88 16.14 21.95
C THR A 170 19.45 17.54 21.73
N MET A 171 18.74 18.58 22.18
CA MET A 171 19.23 19.97 22.11
C MET A 171 20.03 20.38 23.36
N SER A 172 19.98 19.57 24.43
CA SER A 172 20.66 19.85 25.68
C SER A 172 22.18 19.70 25.53
N PRO A 173 22.99 20.65 26.04
CA PRO A 173 24.44 20.51 26.06
C PRO A 173 24.93 19.47 27.08
N ASN A 174 24.12 19.15 28.09
CA ASN A 174 24.52 18.38 29.27
C ASN A 174 23.87 17.00 29.37
N LEU A 175 22.93 16.68 28.48
CA LEU A 175 22.18 15.42 28.52
C LEU A 175 22.37 14.69 27.20
N ASN A 176 22.72 13.41 27.27
CA ASN A 176 22.73 12.53 26.12
C ASN A 176 21.59 11.50 26.23
N LEU A 177 20.97 11.15 25.10
CA LEU A 177 19.96 10.09 25.03
C LEU A 177 20.53 8.73 25.46
N ASP A 178 21.81 8.46 25.20
CA ASP A 178 22.50 7.24 25.63
C ASP A 178 22.47 7.02 27.15
N GLU A 179 22.29 8.10 27.92
CA GLU A 179 22.25 8.04 29.37
C GLU A 179 20.86 7.73 29.92
N ILE A 180 19.81 7.75 29.11
CA ILE A 180 18.45 7.44 29.57
C ILE A 180 18.30 5.93 29.79
N ASP A 181 17.64 5.52 30.89
CA ASP A 181 17.38 4.11 31.16
C ASP A 181 16.66 3.43 29.98
N SER A 182 17.22 2.32 29.49
CA SER A 182 16.64 1.39 28.53
C SER A 182 15.15 1.06 28.75
N ARG A 183 14.70 1.03 30.01
CA ARG A 183 13.29 0.80 30.38
C ARG A 183 12.36 1.91 29.87
N ILE A 184 12.81 3.16 29.88
CA ILE A 184 12.04 4.29 29.35
C ILE A 184 11.82 4.13 27.85
N TYR A 185 12.85 3.72 27.11
CA TYR A 185 12.70 3.41 25.68
C TYR A 185 11.70 2.28 25.43
N HIS A 186 11.72 1.26 26.28
CA HIS A 186 10.74 0.18 26.24
C HIS A 186 9.31 0.71 26.50
N ASP A 187 9.10 1.50 27.54
CA ASP A 187 7.80 2.05 27.92
C ASP A 187 7.23 2.99 26.86
N ILE A 188 8.06 3.87 26.29
CA ILE A 188 7.68 4.71 25.16
C ILE A 188 7.28 3.82 23.98
N SER A 189 8.08 2.81 23.65
CA SER A 189 7.79 1.93 22.53
C SER A 189 6.47 1.16 22.71
N LEU A 190 6.17 0.68 23.93
CA LEU A 190 4.88 0.04 24.25
C LEU A 190 3.71 1.00 24.04
N LEU A 191 3.87 2.27 24.41
CA LEU A 191 2.86 3.29 24.15
C LEU A 191 2.68 3.55 22.65
N LEU A 192 3.78 3.60 21.88
CA LEU A 192 3.72 3.79 20.42
C LEU A 192 3.06 2.63 19.70
N ARG A 193 3.24 1.38 20.18
CA ARG A 193 2.60 0.18 19.63
C ARG A 193 1.09 0.34 19.48
N ASP A 194 0.46 1.06 20.41
CA ASP A 194 -1.00 1.22 20.47
C ASP A 194 -1.52 2.48 19.76
N VAL A 195 -0.65 3.20 19.06
CA VAL A 195 -0.96 4.43 18.35
C VAL A 195 -0.66 4.28 16.86
N PRO A 196 -1.58 4.67 15.94
CA PRO A 196 -1.22 4.72 14.53
C PRO A 196 -0.09 5.72 14.32
N LEU A 197 0.90 5.36 13.50
CA LEU A 197 2.05 6.20 13.23
C LEU A 197 1.64 7.50 12.49
N LEU A 198 1.37 8.56 13.23
CA LEU A 198 1.10 9.92 12.73
C LEU A 198 2.41 10.71 12.65
N THR A 199 2.40 11.85 11.96
CA THR A 199 3.59 12.71 11.77
C THR A 199 4.31 13.03 13.09
N GLU A 200 3.54 13.26 14.16
CA GLU A 200 4.09 13.55 15.48
C GLU A 200 4.74 12.31 16.12
N VAL A 201 4.12 11.15 15.98
CA VAL A 201 4.64 9.87 16.51
C VAL A 201 5.87 9.44 15.72
N ALA A 202 5.87 9.69 14.41
CA ALA A 202 6.96 9.40 13.50
C ALA A 202 8.27 10.07 13.94
N SER A 203 8.22 11.32 14.43
CA SER A 203 9.41 12.00 14.95
C SER A 203 10.04 11.28 16.15
N VAL A 204 9.21 10.74 17.05
CA VAL A 204 9.67 9.99 18.23
C VAL A 204 10.21 8.64 17.79
N SER A 205 9.47 7.93 16.93
CA SER A 205 9.87 6.64 16.39
C SER A 205 11.23 6.71 15.69
N LYS A 206 11.52 7.81 14.97
CA LYS A 206 12.82 8.04 14.36
C LYS A 206 13.93 8.04 15.40
N LEU A 207 13.80 8.88 16.44
CA LEU A 207 14.80 9.00 17.49
C LEU A 207 15.01 7.67 18.22
N LEU A 208 13.94 6.92 18.50
CA LEU A 208 14.04 5.61 19.16
C LEU A 208 14.75 4.55 18.30
N LEU A 209 14.57 4.60 16.97
CA LEU A 209 15.20 3.66 16.05
C LEU A 209 16.68 3.95 15.82
N ASP A 210 17.11 5.19 16.04
CA ASP A 210 18.51 5.59 15.96
C ASP A 210 19.30 4.99 17.15
N GLU A 211 18.69 4.95 18.35
CA GLU A 211 19.37 4.57 19.60
C GLU A 211 19.17 3.10 20.04
N VAL A 212 17.93 2.56 20.01
CA VAL A 212 17.62 1.22 20.57
C VAL A 212 16.85 0.37 19.56
N PRO A 213 17.53 -0.15 18.53
CA PRO A 213 16.85 -0.63 17.32
C PRO A 213 15.93 -1.83 17.57
N HIS A 214 16.30 -2.85 18.34
CA HIS A 214 15.63 -4.15 18.25
C HIS A 214 14.27 -4.24 18.96
N VAL A 215 14.18 -3.86 20.24
CA VAL A 215 12.92 -3.98 21.02
C VAL A 215 11.89 -2.96 20.54
N VAL A 216 12.36 -1.78 20.10
CA VAL A 216 11.51 -0.71 19.62
C VAL A 216 10.99 -1.01 18.20
N LEU A 217 11.74 -1.77 17.39
CA LEU A 217 11.36 -2.14 16.02
C LEU A 217 9.99 -2.80 15.95
N ASP A 218 9.74 -3.78 16.81
CA ASP A 218 8.49 -4.55 16.79
C ASP A 218 7.29 -3.68 17.12
N ASN A 219 7.45 -2.81 18.10
CA ASN A 219 6.40 -1.88 18.51
C ASN A 219 6.11 -0.83 17.43
N ILE A 220 7.16 -0.27 16.80
CA ILE A 220 6.99 0.69 15.69
C ILE A 220 6.42 -0.01 14.44
N SER A 221 6.84 -1.25 14.17
CA SER A 221 6.29 -2.06 13.07
C SER A 221 4.78 -2.29 13.27
N GLN A 222 4.34 -2.58 14.50
CA GLN A 222 2.92 -2.70 14.83
C GLN A 222 2.18 -1.36 14.71
N ALA A 223 2.79 -0.25 15.12
CA ALA A 223 2.24 1.09 14.94
C ALA A 223 2.06 1.44 13.45
N LEU A 224 3.03 1.04 12.61
CA LEU A 224 2.99 1.18 11.16
C LEU A 224 1.92 0.28 10.54
N GLN A 225 1.75 -0.95 11.02
CA GLN A 225 0.65 -1.83 10.62
C GLN A 225 -0.71 -1.21 10.92
N LYS A 226 -0.92 -0.67 12.13
CA LYS A 226 -2.15 0.06 12.49
C LYS A 226 -2.38 1.28 11.61
N TRP A 227 -1.31 1.96 11.20
CA TRP A 227 -1.40 3.03 10.20
C TRP A 227 -1.86 2.50 8.83
N ILE A 228 -1.32 1.36 8.37
CA ILE A 228 -1.75 0.72 7.12
C ILE A 228 -3.23 0.33 7.20
N ASP A 229 -3.67 -0.26 8.31
CA ASP A 229 -5.07 -0.63 8.54
C ASP A 229 -6.00 0.58 8.41
N ARG A 230 -5.62 1.68 9.08
CA ARG A 230 -6.35 2.93 8.98
C ARG A 230 -6.34 3.50 7.55
N ALA A 231 -5.22 3.39 6.84
CA ALA A 231 -5.09 3.86 5.47
C ALA A 231 -5.98 3.05 4.51
N CYS A 232 -6.12 1.74 4.73
CA CYS A 232 -7.03 0.86 3.98
C CYS A 232 -8.51 1.26 4.16
N SER A 233 -8.91 1.74 5.35
CA SER A 233 -10.29 2.14 5.62
C SER A 233 -10.69 3.52 5.05
N ARG A 234 -9.75 4.31 4.52
CA ARG A 234 -10.06 5.66 4.03
C ARG A 234 -10.62 5.65 2.61
N THR A 235 -11.76 6.31 2.42
CA THR A 235 -12.43 6.45 1.11
C THR A 235 -12.00 7.70 0.33
N LYS A 236 -11.46 8.72 1.01
CA LYS A 236 -11.06 9.98 0.37
C LYS A 236 -9.66 9.90 -0.25
N VAL A 237 -9.61 9.81 -1.58
CA VAL A 237 -8.37 9.63 -2.38
C VAL A 237 -7.30 10.72 -2.11
N LYS A 238 -7.69 11.99 -1.97
CA LYS A 238 -6.72 13.10 -1.78
C LYS A 238 -6.00 13.04 -0.43
N GLU A 239 -6.76 12.87 0.65
CA GLU A 239 -6.22 12.73 2.01
C GLU A 239 -5.37 11.47 2.12
N HIS A 240 -5.81 10.37 1.50
CA HIS A 240 -5.06 9.12 1.44
C HIS A 240 -3.69 9.29 0.76
N ASN A 241 -3.63 9.99 -0.38
CA ASN A 241 -2.36 10.22 -1.07
C ASN A 241 -1.38 11.06 -0.24
N ARG A 242 -1.86 12.13 0.40
CA ARG A 242 -1.02 12.98 1.27
C ARG A 242 -0.44 12.20 2.44
N ASP A 243 -1.23 11.35 3.06
CA ASP A 243 -0.77 10.54 4.19
C ASP A 243 0.28 9.50 3.75
N ILE A 244 0.11 8.88 2.58
CA ILE A 244 1.14 8.01 2.00
C ILE A 244 2.43 8.78 1.76
N ASP A 245 2.36 10.00 1.21
CA ASP A 245 3.54 10.81 0.91
C ASP A 245 4.27 11.25 2.19
N ASN A 246 3.52 11.63 3.23
CA ASN A 246 4.07 11.94 4.55
C ASN A 246 4.77 10.72 5.17
N MET A 247 4.16 9.54 5.06
CA MET A 247 4.75 8.30 5.59
C MET A 247 5.98 7.85 4.79
N ALA A 248 5.95 8.02 3.47
CA ALA A 248 7.11 7.77 2.62
C ALA A 248 8.29 8.68 3.01
N SER A 249 8.03 9.98 3.19
CA SER A 249 9.03 10.96 3.65
C SER A 249 9.60 10.60 5.04
N PHE A 250 8.74 10.15 5.96
CA PHE A 250 9.20 9.67 7.27
C PHE A 250 10.18 8.50 7.12
N LEU A 251 9.80 7.45 6.39
CA LEU A 251 10.64 6.26 6.22
C LEU A 251 11.96 6.62 5.50
N GLU A 252 11.93 7.46 4.48
CA GLU A 252 13.15 7.96 3.81
C GLU A 252 14.08 8.77 4.72
N SER A 253 13.52 9.38 5.78
CA SER A 253 14.29 10.17 6.73
C SER A 253 15.04 9.31 7.76
N LEU A 254 14.72 8.02 7.88
CA LEU A 254 15.36 7.08 8.81
C LEU A 254 16.81 6.76 8.37
N PRO A 255 17.70 6.37 9.29
CA PRO A 255 18.98 5.79 8.94
C PRO A 255 18.82 4.52 8.09
N PRO A 256 19.79 4.19 7.23
CA PRO A 256 19.71 3.03 6.34
C PRO A 256 19.36 1.71 7.06
N ASN A 257 19.99 1.44 8.20
CA ASN A 257 19.77 0.21 8.96
C ASN A 257 18.36 0.17 9.59
N ALA A 258 17.95 1.25 10.25
CA ALA A 258 16.61 1.38 10.81
C ALA A 258 15.52 1.23 9.74
N PHE A 259 15.72 1.85 8.57
CA PHE A 259 14.83 1.70 7.43
C PHE A 259 14.69 0.24 6.99
N VAL A 260 15.81 -0.45 6.75
CA VAL A 260 15.80 -1.85 6.27
C VAL A 260 15.15 -2.76 7.30
N ALA A 261 15.50 -2.60 8.57
CA ALA A 261 14.90 -3.36 9.66
C ALA A 261 13.39 -3.16 9.71
N LEU A 262 12.92 -1.90 9.70
CA LEU A 262 11.50 -1.59 9.87
C LEU A 262 10.69 -2.04 8.66
N VAL A 263 11.14 -1.74 7.44
CA VAL A 263 10.46 -2.12 6.21
C VAL A 263 10.37 -3.64 6.07
N THR A 264 11.46 -4.35 6.37
CA THR A 264 11.48 -5.82 6.32
C THR A 264 10.53 -6.40 7.36
N ARG A 265 10.63 -5.93 8.61
CA ARG A 265 9.79 -6.41 9.71
C ARG A 265 8.31 -6.15 9.49
N THR A 266 7.95 -4.95 9.05
CA THR A 266 6.55 -4.63 8.73
C THR A 266 6.02 -5.47 7.57
N SER A 267 6.84 -5.71 6.55
CA SER A 267 6.43 -6.59 5.43
C SER A 267 6.22 -8.03 5.88
N GLU A 268 7.10 -8.56 6.74
CA GLU A 268 6.97 -9.88 7.35
C GLU A 268 5.69 -10.00 8.18
N VAL A 269 5.38 -9.00 9.02
CA VAL A 269 4.16 -8.97 9.84
C VAL A 269 2.89 -8.95 8.98
N ILE A 270 2.86 -8.16 7.88
CA ILE A 270 1.72 -8.14 6.96
C ILE A 270 1.55 -9.49 6.25
N CYS A 271 2.66 -10.12 5.87
CA CYS A 271 2.67 -11.40 5.16
C CYS A 271 2.42 -12.62 6.05
N ALA A 272 2.64 -12.52 7.37
CA ALA A 272 2.55 -13.62 8.31
C ALA A 272 1.18 -14.33 8.28
N PRO A 273 1.10 -15.67 8.22
CA PRO A 273 -0.16 -16.42 8.18
C PRO A 273 -0.99 -16.18 9.46
N GLY A 274 -2.29 -15.88 9.33
CA GLY A 274 -3.18 -15.70 10.51
C GLY A 274 -4.42 -14.81 10.37
N THR A 275 -4.50 -13.92 9.36
CA THR A 275 -5.68 -13.03 9.15
C THR A 275 -6.34 -13.23 7.79
N LYS A 276 -7.61 -12.80 7.64
CA LYS A 276 -8.43 -12.98 6.42
C LYS A 276 -7.73 -12.43 5.16
N ASP A 277 -7.61 -13.25 4.11
CA ASP A 277 -6.87 -12.94 2.88
C ASP A 277 -7.27 -11.61 2.21
N ALA A 278 -8.56 -11.26 2.24
CA ALA A 278 -9.06 -10.03 1.59
C ALA A 278 -8.50 -8.74 2.21
N SER A 279 -8.37 -8.68 3.54
CA SER A 279 -7.83 -7.51 4.24
C SER A 279 -6.33 -7.38 4.02
N LYS A 280 -5.60 -8.50 4.04
CA LYS A 280 -4.16 -8.52 3.74
C LYS A 280 -3.83 -8.03 2.34
N GLN A 281 -4.62 -8.40 1.34
CA GLN A 281 -4.41 -7.91 -0.02
C GLN A 281 -4.55 -6.39 -0.11
N GLN A 282 -5.49 -5.80 0.64
CA GLN A 282 -5.63 -4.34 0.70
C GLN A 282 -4.42 -3.71 1.40
N GLN A 283 -3.99 -4.26 2.55
CA GLN A 283 -2.79 -3.83 3.27
C GLN A 283 -1.55 -3.88 2.37
N LEU A 284 -1.31 -4.99 1.68
CA LEU A 284 -0.20 -5.15 0.74
C LEU A 284 -0.27 -4.20 -0.46
N THR A 285 -1.48 -3.85 -0.90
CA THR A 285 -1.66 -2.87 -1.98
C THR A 285 -1.27 -1.47 -1.50
N VAL A 286 -1.72 -1.06 -0.32
CA VAL A 286 -1.33 0.23 0.29
C VAL A 286 0.17 0.26 0.56
N TRP A 287 0.71 -0.80 1.17
CA TRP A 287 2.13 -0.95 1.48
C TRP A 287 3.00 -0.92 0.21
N SER A 288 2.64 -1.69 -0.83
CA SER A 288 3.33 -1.66 -2.11
C SER A 288 3.26 -0.29 -2.78
N THR A 289 2.12 0.41 -2.67
CA THR A 289 1.98 1.77 -3.21
C THR A 289 2.90 2.73 -2.50
N LEU A 290 2.98 2.65 -1.17
CA LEU A 290 3.88 3.44 -0.35
C LEU A 290 5.36 3.17 -0.68
N LEU A 291 5.79 1.90 -0.74
CA LEU A 291 7.16 1.54 -1.12
C LEU A 291 7.51 2.05 -2.53
N LYS A 292 6.57 1.96 -3.48
CA LYS A 292 6.75 2.52 -4.84
C LYS A 292 6.85 4.03 -4.84
N ARG A 293 6.34 4.76 -3.85
CA ARG A 293 6.47 6.22 -3.79
C ARG A 293 7.83 6.67 -3.30
N MET A 294 8.55 5.79 -2.60
CA MET A 294 9.84 6.12 -2.04
C MET A 294 10.95 6.20 -3.10
N SER A 295 11.96 7.00 -2.75
CA SER A 295 13.27 7.12 -3.34
C SER A 295 14.33 7.02 -2.23
N PRO A 296 14.55 5.80 -1.66
CA PRO A 296 15.49 5.63 -0.56
C PRO A 296 16.91 6.07 -0.95
N LYS A 297 17.76 6.36 0.03
CA LYS A 297 19.18 6.66 -0.19
C LYS A 297 19.90 5.39 -0.69
N THR A 298 20.96 5.53 -1.49
CA THR A 298 21.74 4.37 -1.97
C THR A 298 22.35 3.53 -0.86
N ALA A 299 22.74 4.17 0.25
CA ALA A 299 23.23 3.52 1.45
C ALA A 299 22.27 2.48 2.06
N VAL A 300 20.97 2.54 1.74
CA VAL A 300 19.98 1.52 2.14
C VAL A 300 20.31 0.15 1.54
N LEU A 301 20.82 0.10 0.31
CA LEU A 301 21.18 -1.16 -0.34
C LEU A 301 22.49 -1.74 0.20
N ASP A 302 23.35 -0.90 0.78
CA ASP A 302 24.61 -1.32 1.42
C ASP A 302 24.40 -1.90 2.83
N SER A 303 23.18 -1.83 3.37
CA SER A 303 22.88 -2.31 4.71
C SER A 303 23.05 -3.83 4.81
N ARG A 304 23.86 -4.29 5.75
CA ARG A 304 24.05 -5.72 6.03
C ARG A 304 22.79 -6.40 6.58
N LEU A 305 21.84 -5.62 7.11
CA LEU A 305 20.62 -6.15 7.70
C LEU A 305 19.71 -6.87 6.70
N TRP A 306 19.88 -6.61 5.39
CA TRP A 306 19.22 -7.42 4.36
C TRP A 306 19.59 -8.91 4.46
N ILE A 307 20.79 -9.25 4.92
CA ILE A 307 21.30 -10.61 5.07
C ILE A 307 21.21 -11.03 6.55
N ASP A 308 21.78 -10.23 7.46
CA ASP A 308 21.96 -10.61 8.88
C ASP A 308 20.64 -10.85 9.62
N SER A 309 19.58 -10.12 9.27
CA SER A 309 18.29 -10.25 9.98
C SER A 309 17.61 -11.61 9.79
N ILE A 310 18.05 -12.43 8.83
CA ILE A 310 17.56 -13.81 8.66
C ILE A 310 17.90 -14.65 9.91
N SER A 311 19.08 -14.42 10.50
CA SER A 311 19.51 -15.11 11.73
C SER A 311 18.81 -14.58 12.98
N TYR A 312 18.54 -13.26 13.04
CA TYR A 312 17.89 -12.63 14.21
C TYR A 312 16.41 -13.00 14.37
N SER A 313 15.70 -13.33 13.29
CA SER A 313 14.28 -13.74 13.37
C SER A 313 14.09 -15.07 14.12
N ARG A 314 15.14 -15.87 14.36
CA ARG A 314 15.04 -17.14 15.10
C ARG A 314 14.76 -16.95 16.60
N ASP A 315 15.26 -15.88 17.19
CA ASP A 315 15.28 -15.72 18.65
C ASP A 315 14.02 -15.04 19.19
N MET A 316 13.25 -14.38 18.33
CA MET A 316 12.02 -13.68 18.70
C MET A 316 10.82 -14.42 18.11
N ASN A 317 10.14 -15.23 18.94
CA ASN A 317 9.00 -16.15 18.71
C ASN A 317 7.73 -15.59 17.99
N SER A 318 7.86 -14.62 17.10
CA SER A 318 6.77 -13.71 16.70
C SER A 318 6.40 -13.81 15.21
N THR A 319 7.30 -14.28 14.34
CA THR A 319 6.99 -14.48 12.93
C THR A 319 6.90 -15.97 12.62
N THR A 320 5.69 -16.42 12.28
CA THR A 320 5.38 -17.78 11.80
C THR A 320 5.92 -18.07 10.38
N LEU A 321 6.78 -17.19 9.86
CA LEU A 321 7.31 -17.27 8.50
C LEU A 321 8.56 -18.15 8.47
N THR A 322 8.65 -18.98 7.43
CA THR A 322 9.85 -19.75 7.12
C THR A 322 10.98 -18.83 6.64
N GLU A 323 12.22 -19.31 6.74
CA GLU A 323 13.41 -18.61 6.25
C GLU A 323 13.30 -18.26 4.75
N LYS A 324 12.78 -19.21 3.95
CA LYS A 324 12.48 -19.03 2.52
C LYS A 324 11.48 -17.91 2.27
N GLN A 325 10.40 -17.85 3.05
CA GLN A 325 9.39 -16.80 2.92
C GLN A 325 9.97 -15.42 3.26
N SER A 326 10.80 -15.32 4.29
CA SER A 326 11.43 -14.07 4.70
C SER A 326 12.41 -13.55 3.63
N ILE A 327 13.22 -14.43 3.05
CA ILE A 327 14.08 -14.08 1.90
C ILE A 327 13.25 -13.62 0.70
N PHE A 328 12.16 -14.33 0.39
CA PHE A 328 11.28 -13.95 -0.71
C PHE A 328 10.66 -12.57 -0.52
N ILE A 329 10.22 -12.24 0.70
CA ILE A 329 9.70 -10.91 1.05
C ILE A 329 10.77 -9.83 0.85
N ARG A 330 12.02 -10.07 1.25
CA ARG A 330 13.14 -9.13 1.03
C ARG A 330 13.42 -8.89 -0.44
N LEU A 331 13.46 -9.96 -1.24
CA LEU A 331 13.59 -9.86 -2.69
C LEU A 331 12.45 -9.03 -3.30
N TRP A 332 11.22 -9.21 -2.81
CA TRP A 332 10.06 -8.43 -3.22
C TRP A 332 10.14 -6.94 -2.84
N ILE A 333 10.60 -6.62 -1.62
CA ILE A 333 10.82 -5.23 -1.21
C ILE A 333 11.86 -4.57 -2.10
N ILE A 334 13.02 -5.20 -2.27
CA ILE A 334 14.13 -4.69 -3.08
C ILE A 334 13.69 -4.51 -4.54
N SER A 335 12.92 -5.47 -5.09
CA SER A 335 12.40 -5.37 -6.45
C SER A 335 11.49 -4.14 -6.61
N ILE A 336 10.61 -3.87 -5.64
CA ILE A 336 9.75 -2.68 -5.65
C ILE A 336 10.57 -1.39 -5.56
N LEU A 337 11.48 -1.28 -4.58
CA LEU A 337 12.29 -0.07 -4.37
C LEU A 337 13.16 0.24 -5.60
N SER A 338 13.59 -0.79 -6.34
CA SER A 338 14.37 -0.63 -7.57
C SER A 338 13.56 -0.15 -8.79
N THR A 339 12.23 -0.20 -8.77
CA THR A 339 11.41 0.08 -9.98
C THR A 339 11.48 1.53 -10.45
N LYS A 340 11.64 2.51 -9.54
CA LYS A 340 11.66 3.93 -9.88
C LYS A 340 13.05 4.48 -10.12
N THR A 341 14.05 3.94 -9.45
CA THR A 341 15.39 4.51 -9.49
C THR A 341 16.23 3.73 -10.50
N LEU A 342 16.36 4.26 -11.71
CA LEU A 342 17.28 3.74 -12.73
C LEU A 342 18.71 3.54 -12.19
N ARG A 343 19.12 4.37 -11.21
CA ARG A 343 20.39 4.25 -10.49
C ARG A 343 20.50 2.96 -9.66
N PHE A 344 19.40 2.41 -9.14
CA PHE A 344 19.41 1.15 -8.40
C PHE A 344 19.55 -0.05 -9.33
N GLN A 345 18.83 -0.05 -10.46
CA GLN A 345 18.87 -1.17 -11.40
C GLN A 345 20.27 -1.41 -11.99
N THR A 346 21.08 -0.34 -12.05
CA THR A 346 22.43 -0.34 -12.62
C THR A 346 23.55 -0.39 -11.59
N SER A 347 23.23 -0.34 -10.29
CA SER A 347 24.25 -0.39 -9.23
C SER A 347 24.75 -1.81 -9.03
N ASP A 348 26.06 -2.01 -9.03
CA ASP A 348 26.71 -3.30 -8.74
C ASP A 348 26.33 -3.82 -7.35
N VAL A 349 26.14 -2.91 -6.38
CA VAL A 349 25.68 -3.25 -5.02
C VAL A 349 24.31 -3.93 -5.06
N HIS A 350 23.38 -3.38 -5.85
CA HIS A 350 22.03 -3.93 -5.97
C HIS A 350 22.04 -5.34 -6.56
N GLN A 351 22.82 -5.54 -7.63
CA GLN A 351 22.97 -6.84 -8.28
C GLN A 351 23.63 -7.86 -7.34
N THR A 352 24.65 -7.43 -6.59
CA THR A 352 25.34 -8.28 -5.60
C THR A 352 24.39 -8.68 -4.47
N LEU A 353 23.61 -7.74 -3.93
CA LEU A 353 22.64 -8.02 -2.87
C LEU A 353 21.56 -9.00 -3.33
N LEU A 354 20.96 -8.77 -4.51
CA LEU A 354 19.98 -9.69 -5.08
C LEU A 354 20.58 -11.07 -5.33
N ARG A 355 21.84 -11.14 -5.79
CA ARG A 355 22.55 -12.40 -5.99
C ARG A 355 22.79 -13.14 -4.67
N ASN A 356 23.18 -12.44 -3.61
CA ASN A 356 23.41 -13.04 -2.29
C ASN A 356 22.10 -13.60 -1.72
N LEU A 357 21.04 -12.80 -1.68
CA LEU A 357 19.72 -13.26 -1.22
C LEU A 357 19.18 -14.42 -2.06
N PHE A 358 19.45 -14.40 -3.37
CA PHE A 358 19.09 -15.52 -4.23
C PHE A 358 19.87 -16.79 -3.90
N PHE A 359 21.18 -16.65 -3.69
CA PHE A 359 22.05 -17.76 -3.33
C PHE A 359 21.64 -18.36 -1.98
N ASP A 360 21.30 -17.53 -0.99
CA ASP A 360 20.79 -17.98 0.29
C ASP A 360 19.46 -18.72 0.13
N PHE A 361 18.55 -18.23 -0.72
CA PHE A 361 17.33 -18.95 -1.05
C PHE A 361 17.62 -20.32 -1.67
N GLN A 362 18.58 -20.39 -2.59
CA GLN A 362 18.99 -21.63 -3.26
C GLN A 362 19.60 -22.63 -2.29
N ASN A 363 20.46 -22.18 -1.36
CA ASN A 363 21.07 -23.05 -0.36
C ASN A 363 20.05 -23.69 0.58
N LEU A 364 18.91 -23.02 0.81
CA LEU A 364 17.79 -23.56 1.58
C LEU A 364 16.92 -24.56 0.79
N THR A 365 17.18 -24.74 -0.51
CA THR A 365 16.53 -25.71 -1.39
C THR A 365 17.51 -26.80 -1.81
N PRO A 366 17.57 -27.93 -1.08
CA PRO A 366 18.57 -28.98 -1.34
C PRO A 366 18.35 -29.78 -2.63
N ASP A 367 17.22 -29.62 -3.34
CA ASP A 367 16.88 -30.39 -4.55
C ASP A 367 16.83 -29.52 -5.83
N ASP A 368 17.06 -30.14 -6.99
CA ASP A 368 17.09 -29.53 -8.34
C ASP A 368 15.80 -28.79 -8.77
N ASP A 369 14.70 -28.91 -8.02
CA ASP A 369 13.41 -28.27 -8.29
C ASP A 369 13.25 -26.90 -7.58
N TYR A 370 14.31 -26.08 -7.64
CA TYR A 370 14.37 -24.77 -6.98
C TYR A 370 13.24 -23.81 -7.41
N LEU A 371 12.80 -23.85 -8.68
CA LEU A 371 11.69 -23.02 -9.17
C LEU A 371 10.35 -23.44 -8.59
N GLU A 372 10.15 -24.74 -8.38
CA GLU A 372 8.93 -25.24 -7.76
C GLU A 372 8.88 -24.81 -6.29
N SER A 373 9.99 -24.91 -5.57
CA SER A 373 10.09 -24.37 -4.20
C SER A 373 9.88 -22.85 -4.17
N LEU A 374 10.37 -22.10 -5.16
CA LEU A 374 10.19 -20.66 -5.22
C LEU A 374 8.74 -20.26 -5.53
N ILE A 375 8.09 -20.94 -6.48
CA ILE A 375 6.67 -20.75 -6.79
C ILE A 375 5.79 -21.17 -5.60
N SER A 376 6.09 -22.30 -4.97
CA SER A 376 5.37 -22.77 -3.78
C SER A 376 5.51 -21.79 -2.61
N THR A 377 6.73 -21.30 -2.35
CA THR A 377 6.98 -20.26 -1.34
C THR A 377 6.20 -18.99 -1.66
N ALA A 378 6.18 -18.58 -2.92
CA ALA A 378 5.46 -17.38 -3.34
C ALA A 378 3.93 -17.56 -3.24
N ASN A 379 3.40 -18.73 -3.57
CA ASN A 379 1.97 -19.07 -3.43
C ASN A 379 1.55 -19.23 -1.96
N SER A 380 2.47 -19.55 -1.06
CA SER A 380 2.21 -19.59 0.38
C SER A 380 2.10 -18.21 1.01
N LEU A 381 2.49 -17.16 0.30
CA LEU A 381 2.43 -15.77 0.75
C LEU A 381 1.20 -15.06 0.16
N PRO A 382 0.61 -14.08 0.85
CA PRO A 382 -0.54 -13.31 0.36
C PRO A 382 -0.18 -12.29 -0.75
N LEU A 383 0.95 -12.47 -1.44
CA LEU A 383 1.44 -11.57 -2.48
C LEU A 383 0.70 -11.82 -3.81
N ARG A 384 0.29 -10.76 -4.52
CA ARG A 384 -0.40 -10.93 -5.81
C ARG A 384 0.56 -11.33 -6.93
N VAL A 385 0.02 -12.01 -7.95
CA VAL A 385 0.75 -12.44 -9.16
C VAL A 385 1.62 -11.35 -9.80
N PRO A 386 1.18 -10.08 -9.96
CA PRO A 386 2.02 -9.04 -10.54
C PRO A 386 3.28 -8.71 -9.74
N GLN A 387 3.14 -8.73 -8.42
CA GLN A 387 4.23 -8.47 -7.48
C GLN A 387 5.24 -9.61 -7.53
N LEU A 388 4.72 -10.84 -7.55
CA LEU A 388 5.48 -12.08 -7.71
C LEU A 388 6.24 -12.13 -9.04
N LEU A 389 5.58 -11.78 -10.16
CA LEU A 389 6.19 -11.76 -11.48
C LEU A 389 7.29 -10.70 -11.58
N SER A 390 7.09 -9.52 -10.98
CA SER A 390 8.09 -8.46 -11.00
C SER A 390 9.37 -8.87 -10.27
N THR A 391 9.23 -9.55 -9.13
CA THR A 391 10.37 -10.12 -8.40
C THR A 391 11.04 -11.19 -9.26
N LEU A 392 10.31 -12.19 -9.75
CA LEU A 392 10.83 -13.25 -10.62
C LEU A 392 11.59 -12.71 -11.84
N ILE A 393 11.04 -11.70 -12.51
CA ILE A 393 11.64 -11.06 -13.69
C ILE A 393 12.97 -10.41 -13.33
N ASN A 394 13.05 -9.72 -12.18
CA ASN A 394 14.28 -9.08 -11.73
C ASN A 394 15.35 -10.11 -11.31
N MET A 395 14.94 -11.33 -10.96
CA MET A 395 15.86 -12.44 -10.64
C MET A 395 16.40 -13.14 -11.89
N ALA A 396 15.67 -13.12 -13.02
CA ALA A 396 16.05 -13.85 -14.24
C ALA A 396 17.45 -13.48 -14.81
N PRO A 397 17.90 -12.21 -14.81
CA PRO A 397 19.25 -11.84 -15.24
C PRO A 397 20.35 -12.39 -14.33
N ILE A 398 20.12 -12.48 -13.04
CA ILE A 398 21.09 -12.94 -12.03
C ILE A 398 21.23 -14.46 -12.11
N ALA A 399 20.11 -15.14 -12.35
CA ALA A 399 20.01 -16.54 -12.73
C ALA A 399 20.78 -16.89 -14.03
N ASN A 400 20.92 -15.96 -14.97
CA ASN A 400 21.66 -16.18 -16.22
C ASN A 400 23.18 -16.34 -16.06
N SER A 401 23.75 -16.28 -14.85
CA SER A 401 25.13 -16.71 -14.61
C SER A 401 25.28 -18.23 -14.43
N ASN A 402 24.19 -18.93 -14.07
CA ASN A 402 24.10 -20.39 -13.89
C ASN A 402 23.12 -21.02 -14.91
N VAL A 403 23.26 -20.65 -16.18
CA VAL A 403 22.31 -20.94 -17.27
C VAL A 403 21.99 -22.42 -17.48
N SER A 404 22.91 -23.34 -17.18
CA SER A 404 22.73 -24.77 -17.48
C SER A 404 21.67 -25.44 -16.58
N VAL A 405 21.69 -25.16 -15.28
CA VAL A 405 20.76 -25.76 -14.30
C VAL A 405 19.35 -25.20 -14.49
N ILE A 406 19.25 -23.90 -14.73
CA ILE A 406 17.99 -23.17 -14.89
C ILE A 406 17.32 -23.51 -16.23
N ARG A 407 18.08 -23.68 -17.32
CA ARG A 407 17.53 -24.05 -18.63
C ARG A 407 17.06 -25.52 -18.68
N ALA A 408 17.65 -26.40 -17.87
CA ALA A 408 17.22 -27.79 -17.72
C ALA A 408 15.95 -27.93 -16.84
N SER A 409 15.83 -27.12 -15.79
CA SER A 409 14.66 -27.10 -14.89
C SER A 409 13.51 -26.24 -15.43
N LEU A 410 13.76 -25.19 -16.23
CA LEU A 410 12.78 -24.41 -17.02
C LEU A 410 12.23 -25.16 -18.25
N ALA A 411 12.54 -26.45 -18.42
CA ALA A 411 11.95 -27.25 -19.48
C ALA A 411 10.40 -27.13 -19.41
N PRO A 412 9.71 -26.86 -20.55
CA PRO A 412 8.26 -26.58 -20.59
C PRO A 412 7.37 -27.64 -19.94
N SER A 413 7.88 -28.86 -19.76
CA SER A 413 7.13 -29.99 -19.20
C SER A 413 6.95 -29.94 -17.68
N ARG A 414 7.86 -29.31 -16.91
CA ARG A 414 7.83 -29.38 -15.42
C ARG A 414 7.22 -28.14 -14.75
N LEU A 415 7.43 -26.95 -15.30
CA LEU A 415 6.95 -25.69 -14.71
C LEU A 415 5.64 -25.16 -15.30
N SER A 416 5.20 -25.70 -16.44
CA SER A 416 4.07 -25.09 -17.15
C SER A 416 2.78 -25.16 -16.37
N SER A 417 2.48 -26.17 -15.54
CA SER A 417 1.20 -26.24 -14.81
C SER A 417 1.04 -25.13 -13.76
N SER A 418 2.02 -24.91 -12.88
CA SER A 418 1.94 -23.93 -11.79
C SER A 418 2.18 -22.49 -12.24
N LEU A 419 3.12 -22.26 -13.17
CA LEU A 419 3.32 -20.94 -13.79
C LEU A 419 2.18 -20.61 -14.77
N SER A 420 1.61 -21.59 -15.48
CA SER A 420 0.41 -21.34 -16.28
C SER A 420 -0.82 -21.09 -15.41
N ALA A 421 -0.93 -21.64 -14.20
CA ALA A 421 -1.98 -21.26 -13.25
C ALA A 421 -1.83 -19.78 -12.81
N LEU A 422 -0.61 -19.38 -12.44
CA LEU A 422 -0.24 -17.99 -12.12
C LEU A 422 -0.50 -17.02 -13.30
N LEU A 423 -0.11 -17.40 -14.52
CA LEU A 423 -0.31 -16.59 -15.73
C LEU A 423 -1.74 -16.66 -16.27
N SER A 424 -2.45 -17.77 -16.05
CA SER A 424 -3.86 -17.92 -16.46
C SER A 424 -4.78 -17.02 -15.66
N ASP A 425 -4.40 -16.68 -14.43
CA ASP A 425 -5.10 -15.70 -13.59
C ASP A 425 -4.73 -14.23 -13.90
N SER A 426 -3.80 -13.94 -14.83
CA SER A 426 -3.32 -12.56 -15.01
C SER A 426 -3.19 -12.08 -16.47
N LEU A 427 -4.31 -11.55 -17.00
CA LEU A 427 -4.31 -10.58 -18.11
C LEU A 427 -3.43 -9.34 -17.83
N TYR A 428 -3.03 -9.14 -16.56
CA TYR A 428 -2.16 -8.06 -16.09
C TYR A 428 -0.76 -8.06 -16.74
N ALA A 429 -0.15 -9.24 -16.93
CA ALA A 429 1.18 -9.31 -17.57
C ALA A 429 1.15 -8.77 -19.00
N PHE A 430 0.02 -8.97 -19.70
CA PHE A 430 -0.21 -8.45 -21.03
C PHE A 430 -0.59 -6.96 -21.06
N GLN A 431 -0.96 -6.34 -19.94
CA GLN A 431 -1.27 -4.90 -19.87
C GLN A 431 0.00 -4.04 -19.68
N HIS A 432 1.02 -4.55 -18.96
CA HIS A 432 2.23 -3.79 -18.65
C HIS A 432 3.37 -4.02 -19.65
N ASP A 433 4.01 -2.95 -20.13
CA ASP A 433 5.04 -3.01 -21.18
C ASP A 433 6.35 -3.65 -20.73
N THR A 434 6.80 -3.32 -19.52
CA THR A 434 8.04 -3.83 -18.93
C THR A 434 7.92 -5.32 -18.67
N ILE A 435 6.85 -5.72 -17.98
CA ILE A 435 6.55 -7.12 -17.63
C ILE A 435 6.42 -7.97 -18.88
N TYR A 436 5.64 -7.53 -19.88
CA TYR A 436 5.48 -8.30 -21.11
C TYR A 436 6.81 -8.44 -21.87
N ARG A 437 7.62 -7.38 -22.01
CA ARG A 437 8.89 -7.47 -22.75
C ARG A 437 9.86 -8.43 -22.08
N SER A 438 10.06 -8.30 -20.76
CA SER A 438 10.98 -9.16 -20.02
C SER A 438 10.51 -10.61 -19.98
N SER A 439 9.20 -10.83 -19.79
CA SER A 439 8.64 -12.18 -19.69
C SER A 439 8.41 -12.86 -21.03
N SER A 440 8.21 -12.10 -22.13
CA SER A 440 7.92 -12.67 -23.45
C SER A 440 9.02 -13.58 -23.97
N ALA A 441 10.28 -13.32 -23.61
CA ALA A 441 11.43 -14.14 -24.00
C ALA A 441 11.43 -15.53 -23.34
N TYR A 442 10.85 -15.65 -22.14
CA TYR A 442 10.90 -16.86 -21.33
C TYR A 442 9.56 -17.60 -21.29
N LEU A 443 8.44 -16.91 -21.53
CA LEU A 443 7.09 -17.43 -21.42
C LEU A 443 6.37 -17.54 -22.77
N THR A 444 7.10 -17.53 -23.89
CA THR A 444 6.49 -17.53 -25.24
C THR A 444 5.47 -18.66 -25.40
N ASP A 445 5.77 -19.88 -24.93
CA ASP A 445 4.86 -21.04 -25.03
C ASP A 445 3.57 -20.84 -24.23
N ASN A 446 3.66 -20.39 -22.98
CA ASN A 446 2.48 -20.13 -22.13
C ASN A 446 1.63 -18.98 -22.68
N ILE A 447 2.27 -17.92 -23.14
CA ILE A 447 1.60 -16.78 -23.78
C ILE A 447 0.88 -17.24 -25.05
N SER A 448 1.49 -18.12 -25.84
CA SER A 448 0.88 -18.74 -27.01
C SER A 448 -0.34 -19.59 -26.61
N ARG A 449 -0.24 -20.46 -25.60
CA ARG A 449 -1.38 -21.25 -25.11
C ARG A 449 -2.56 -20.40 -24.64
N ILE A 450 -2.30 -19.32 -23.88
CA ILE A 450 -3.36 -18.38 -23.45
C ILE A 450 -4.00 -17.73 -24.68
N SER A 451 -3.18 -17.30 -25.64
CA SER A 451 -3.69 -16.67 -26.85
C SER A 451 -4.49 -17.63 -27.74
N GLU A 452 -4.16 -18.92 -27.73
CA GLU A 452 -4.85 -19.96 -28.50
C GLU A 452 -6.22 -20.31 -27.91
N ARG A 453 -6.41 -20.16 -26.59
CA ARG A 453 -7.73 -20.35 -25.94
C ARG A 453 -8.80 -19.42 -26.50
N ILE A 454 -8.41 -18.27 -27.06
CA ILE A 454 -9.33 -17.32 -27.71
C ILE A 454 -10.00 -17.94 -28.94
N ASN A 455 -9.33 -18.88 -29.61
CA ASN A 455 -9.82 -19.47 -30.86
C ASN A 455 -11.06 -20.35 -30.67
N SER A 456 -11.37 -20.78 -29.45
CA SER A 456 -12.57 -21.60 -29.19
C SER A 456 -13.88 -20.82 -29.34
N ASN A 457 -13.84 -19.49 -29.19
CA ASN A 457 -15.01 -18.63 -29.31
C ASN A 457 -14.63 -17.22 -29.77
N LEU A 458 -14.27 -17.09 -31.05
CA LEU A 458 -13.89 -15.81 -31.64
C LEU A 458 -15.00 -14.76 -31.58
N THR A 459 -16.26 -15.16 -31.80
CA THR A 459 -17.40 -14.23 -31.80
C THR A 459 -17.61 -13.57 -30.43
N GLN A 460 -17.57 -14.33 -29.34
CA GLN A 460 -17.62 -13.75 -28.00
C GLN A 460 -16.38 -12.92 -27.72
N PHE A 461 -15.19 -13.41 -28.08
CA PHE A 461 -13.96 -12.67 -27.89
C PHE A 461 -14.00 -11.29 -28.56
N VAL A 462 -14.43 -11.19 -29.81
CA VAL A 462 -14.54 -9.92 -30.54
C VAL A 462 -15.49 -8.97 -29.82
N ARG A 463 -16.66 -9.44 -29.38
CA ARG A 463 -17.61 -8.62 -28.65
C ARG A 463 -17.00 -8.06 -27.35
N TYR A 464 -16.33 -8.90 -26.57
CA TYR A 464 -15.65 -8.46 -25.35
C TYR A 464 -14.49 -7.51 -25.66
N ALA A 465 -13.69 -7.81 -26.69
CA ALA A 465 -12.55 -7.00 -27.08
C ALA A 465 -13.00 -5.62 -27.55
N CYS A 466 -13.99 -5.53 -28.43
CA CYS A 466 -14.56 -4.27 -28.90
C CYS A 466 -15.09 -3.44 -27.73
N ASN A 467 -15.89 -4.04 -26.83
CA ASN A 467 -16.44 -3.34 -25.67
C ASN A 467 -15.32 -2.82 -24.74
N LEU A 468 -14.33 -3.65 -24.43
CA LEU A 468 -13.19 -3.24 -23.59
C LEU A 468 -12.34 -2.15 -24.26
N ILE A 469 -12.07 -2.25 -25.56
CA ILE A 469 -11.29 -1.24 -26.30
C ILE A 469 -11.97 0.13 -26.28
N LEU A 470 -13.31 0.17 -26.29
CA LEU A 470 -14.07 1.41 -26.24
C LEU A 470 -14.03 2.10 -24.87
N HIS A 471 -13.78 1.35 -23.79
CA HIS A 471 -13.89 1.85 -22.42
C HIS A 471 -12.58 1.84 -21.61
N ASP A 472 -11.57 1.08 -22.02
CA ASP A 472 -10.31 0.89 -21.28
C ASP A 472 -9.09 1.28 -22.16
N GLU A 473 -8.25 2.18 -21.66
CA GLU A 473 -7.03 2.64 -22.34
C GLU A 473 -5.96 1.53 -22.45
N SER A 474 -5.96 0.56 -21.54
CA SER A 474 -4.97 -0.52 -21.48
C SER A 474 -5.31 -1.70 -22.39
N ALA A 475 -6.61 -1.92 -22.67
CA ALA A 475 -7.13 -3.03 -23.46
C ALA A 475 -6.52 -3.15 -24.88
N PRO A 476 -6.31 -2.06 -25.64
CA PRO A 476 -5.66 -2.12 -26.96
C PRO A 476 -4.25 -2.76 -26.97
N LYS A 477 -3.50 -2.69 -25.87
CA LYS A 477 -2.18 -3.33 -25.80
C LYS A 477 -2.30 -4.84 -25.57
N LEU A 478 -3.19 -5.22 -24.65
CA LEU A 478 -3.51 -6.61 -24.33
C LEU A 478 -3.88 -7.40 -25.59
N PHE A 479 -4.87 -6.93 -26.35
CA PHE A 479 -5.38 -7.66 -27.52
C PHE A 479 -4.36 -7.77 -28.64
N ILE A 480 -3.59 -6.71 -28.91
CA ILE A 480 -2.48 -6.77 -29.88
C ILE A 480 -1.45 -7.83 -29.49
N ARG A 481 -1.14 -7.97 -28.20
CA ARG A 481 -0.19 -8.96 -27.72
C ARG A 481 -0.75 -10.37 -27.83
N LEU A 482 -2.01 -10.58 -27.45
CA LEU A 482 -2.70 -11.86 -27.61
C LEU A 482 -2.67 -12.31 -29.08
N LEU A 483 -3.11 -11.46 -30.00
CA LEU A 483 -3.11 -11.77 -31.45
C LEU A 483 -1.69 -11.99 -32.00
N ARG A 484 -0.68 -11.28 -31.47
CA ARG A 484 0.72 -11.48 -31.85
C ARG A 484 1.26 -12.85 -31.46
N HIS A 485 0.75 -13.48 -30.43
CA HIS A 485 1.22 -14.80 -29.98
C HIS A 485 0.36 -15.97 -30.43
N ASN A 486 -0.80 -15.70 -31.01
CA ASN A 486 -1.73 -16.71 -31.50
C ASN A 486 -1.30 -17.19 -32.90
N GLN A 487 -0.55 -18.28 -32.96
CA GLN A 487 -0.09 -18.86 -34.23
C GLN A 487 -1.24 -19.43 -35.08
N PRO A 488 -2.20 -20.19 -34.53
CA PRO A 488 -3.32 -20.69 -35.31
C PRO A 488 -4.14 -19.58 -35.99
N PHE A 489 -4.35 -18.45 -35.30
CA PHE A 489 -5.04 -17.30 -35.87
C PHE A 489 -4.30 -16.67 -37.05
N LYS A 490 -2.96 -16.54 -36.97
CA LYS A 490 -2.15 -16.03 -38.10
C LYS A 490 -2.21 -16.97 -39.30
N ILE A 491 -2.16 -18.28 -39.05
CA ILE A 491 -2.26 -19.29 -40.09
C ILE A 491 -3.64 -19.20 -40.74
N ALA A 492 -4.72 -19.11 -39.97
CA ALA A 492 -6.08 -18.92 -40.49
C ALA A 492 -6.20 -17.67 -41.37
N LEU A 493 -5.56 -16.56 -40.99
CA LEU A 493 -5.52 -15.35 -41.82
C LEU A 493 -4.84 -15.57 -43.18
N THR A 494 -3.77 -16.36 -43.26
CA THR A 494 -3.12 -16.66 -44.56
C THR A 494 -4.06 -17.36 -45.55
N PHE A 495 -5.01 -18.14 -45.03
CA PHE A 495 -6.00 -18.85 -45.85
C PHE A 495 -7.21 -18.00 -46.23
N SER A 496 -7.40 -16.83 -45.62
CA SER A 496 -8.54 -15.95 -45.89
C SER A 496 -8.55 -15.38 -47.31
N ALA A 497 -7.37 -15.26 -47.95
CA ALA A 497 -7.25 -14.80 -49.33
C ALA A 497 -7.64 -15.87 -50.36
N ASN A 498 -7.54 -17.17 -50.04
CA ASN A 498 -7.79 -18.27 -50.96
C ASN A 498 -8.64 -19.38 -50.30
N PRO A 499 -9.95 -19.15 -50.10
CA PRO A 499 -10.83 -20.08 -49.40
C PRO A 499 -10.99 -21.44 -50.12
N LYS A 500 -10.62 -21.54 -51.40
CA LYS A 500 -10.63 -22.80 -52.16
C LYS A 500 -9.51 -23.76 -51.74
N VAL A 501 -8.35 -23.24 -51.32
CA VAL A 501 -7.21 -24.04 -50.84
C VAL A 501 -7.46 -24.53 -49.41
N ALA A 502 -8.15 -23.73 -48.60
CA ALA A 502 -8.51 -24.07 -47.22
C ALA A 502 -9.42 -25.32 -47.10
N LYS A 503 -10.21 -25.63 -48.14
CA LYS A 503 -11.12 -26.79 -48.17
C LYS A 503 -10.44 -28.10 -48.58
N SER A 504 -9.24 -28.07 -49.18
CA SER A 504 -8.57 -29.29 -49.66
C SER A 504 -7.49 -29.83 -48.70
N SER A 505 -7.13 -29.08 -47.66
CA SER A 505 -6.17 -29.52 -46.64
C SER A 505 -6.89 -30.32 -45.55
N ASN A 506 -6.84 -31.65 -45.65
CA ASN A 506 -7.34 -32.65 -44.68
C ASN A 506 -6.61 -32.65 -43.31
N HIS A 507 -6.02 -31.54 -42.88
CA HIS A 507 -5.32 -31.46 -41.61
C HIS A 507 -6.29 -31.09 -40.50
N ASN A 508 -6.65 -32.03 -39.60
CA ASN A 508 -7.23 -31.84 -38.26
C ASN A 508 -7.61 -30.38 -37.87
N LEU A 509 -8.65 -29.84 -38.53
CA LEU A 509 -9.01 -28.42 -38.51
C LEU A 509 -9.76 -27.98 -37.24
N SER A 510 -10.00 -28.89 -36.27
CA SER A 510 -10.75 -28.54 -35.05
C SER A 510 -10.02 -27.56 -34.12
N ALA A 511 -8.71 -27.36 -34.30
CA ALA A 511 -7.90 -26.47 -33.49
C ALA A 511 -7.68 -25.07 -34.11
N PHE A 512 -8.06 -24.84 -35.36
CA PHE A 512 -7.84 -23.57 -36.07
C PHE A 512 -9.14 -22.77 -36.19
N PRO A 513 -9.10 -21.45 -35.94
CA PRO A 513 -10.26 -20.62 -36.21
C PRO A 513 -10.56 -20.55 -37.71
N LEU A 514 -11.81 -20.30 -38.08
CA LEU A 514 -12.18 -20.17 -39.48
C LEU A 514 -11.46 -18.95 -40.11
N PRO A 515 -10.91 -19.07 -41.34
CA PRO A 515 -10.19 -17.99 -42.00
C PRO A 515 -10.98 -16.68 -42.13
N LEU A 516 -12.27 -16.78 -42.48
CA LEU A 516 -13.16 -15.62 -42.62
C LEU A 516 -13.51 -14.99 -41.27
N GLU A 517 -13.73 -15.79 -40.23
CA GLU A 517 -13.97 -15.27 -38.88
C GLU A 517 -12.74 -14.56 -38.32
N SER A 518 -11.55 -15.08 -38.60
CA SER A 518 -10.29 -14.46 -38.20
C SER A 518 -10.09 -13.09 -38.87
N LEU A 519 -10.51 -12.96 -40.13
CA LEU A 519 -10.52 -11.68 -40.84
C LEU A 519 -11.48 -10.69 -40.18
N LEU A 520 -12.73 -11.11 -39.91
CA LEU A 520 -13.74 -10.30 -39.24
C LEU A 520 -13.28 -9.80 -37.86
N VAL A 521 -12.59 -10.65 -37.08
CA VAL A 521 -12.01 -10.27 -35.79
C VAL A 521 -11.08 -9.06 -35.93
N ILE A 522 -10.20 -9.05 -36.92
CA ILE A 522 -9.27 -7.94 -37.15
C ILE A 522 -10.01 -6.69 -37.64
N GLU A 523 -11.02 -6.83 -38.50
CA GLU A 523 -11.84 -5.72 -38.99
C GLU A 523 -12.59 -5.02 -37.86
N MET A 524 -13.20 -5.79 -36.96
CA MET A 524 -13.95 -5.28 -35.82
C MET A 524 -13.01 -4.61 -34.81
N ILE A 525 -11.88 -5.22 -34.49
CA ILE A 525 -10.86 -4.62 -33.60
C ILE A 525 -10.30 -3.33 -34.21
N ALA A 526 -10.00 -3.31 -35.51
CA ALA A 526 -9.53 -2.10 -36.20
C ALA A 526 -10.58 -0.98 -36.16
N SER A 527 -11.84 -1.33 -36.38
CA SER A 527 -12.98 -0.42 -36.28
C SER A 527 -13.10 0.17 -34.86
N SER A 528 -13.02 -0.66 -33.82
CA SER A 528 -13.03 -0.21 -32.42
C SER A 528 -11.83 0.68 -32.08
N PHE A 529 -10.63 0.39 -32.59
CA PHE A 529 -9.47 1.28 -32.42
C PHE A 529 -9.65 2.62 -33.10
N ALA A 530 -10.34 2.66 -34.24
CA ALA A 530 -10.58 3.91 -34.95
C ALA A 530 -11.49 4.83 -34.14
N ILE A 531 -12.61 4.31 -33.62
CA ILE A 531 -13.65 5.10 -32.97
C ILE A 531 -13.47 5.28 -31.45
N THR A 532 -12.57 4.53 -30.81
CA THR A 532 -12.45 4.58 -29.34
C THR A 532 -12.05 5.98 -28.85
N PRO A 533 -12.78 6.53 -27.85
CA PRO A 533 -12.46 7.82 -27.27
C PRO A 533 -11.26 7.76 -26.33
N THR A 534 -10.87 6.58 -25.85
CA THR A 534 -9.78 6.42 -24.85
C THR A 534 -8.39 6.64 -25.45
N LEU A 535 -8.23 6.48 -26.77
CA LEU A 535 -6.96 6.66 -27.47
C LEU A 535 -6.86 8.07 -28.06
N THR A 536 -5.67 8.66 -28.02
CA THR A 536 -5.36 9.86 -28.83
C THR A 536 -5.39 9.53 -30.34
N PRO A 537 -5.62 10.52 -31.23
CA PRO A 537 -5.61 10.28 -32.69
C PRO A 537 -4.35 9.56 -33.18
N ARG A 538 -3.18 9.89 -32.60
CA ARG A 538 -1.90 9.25 -32.92
C ARG A 538 -1.82 7.80 -32.46
N GLN A 539 -2.35 7.49 -31.28
CA GLN A 539 -2.41 6.12 -30.80
C GLN A 539 -3.41 5.31 -31.64
N ALA A 540 -4.61 5.82 -31.87
CA ALA A 540 -5.63 5.18 -32.70
C ALA A 540 -5.09 4.83 -34.09
N TYR A 541 -4.51 5.81 -34.80
CA TYR A 541 -3.90 5.57 -36.12
C TYR A 541 -2.81 4.50 -36.07
N ARG A 542 -1.89 4.53 -35.09
CA ARG A 542 -0.84 3.51 -34.94
C ARG A 542 -1.42 2.10 -34.72
N LYS A 543 -2.53 1.98 -33.99
CA LYS A 543 -3.19 0.70 -33.69
C LYS A 543 -3.93 0.16 -34.91
N VAL A 544 -4.67 1.00 -35.63
CA VAL A 544 -5.30 0.61 -36.91
C VAL A 544 -4.26 0.26 -37.96
N ARG A 545 -3.18 1.05 -38.08
CA ARG A 545 -2.05 0.73 -38.97
C ARG A 545 -1.37 -0.58 -38.59
N TRP A 546 -1.32 -0.93 -37.30
CA TRP A 546 -0.85 -2.24 -36.88
C TRP A 546 -1.76 -3.36 -37.40
N CYS A 547 -3.09 -3.22 -37.33
CA CYS A 547 -4.03 -4.19 -37.91
C CYS A 547 -3.82 -4.35 -39.43
N TYR A 548 -3.68 -3.23 -40.15
CA TYR A 548 -3.35 -3.25 -41.59
C TYR A 548 -2.04 -4.01 -41.89
N LEU A 549 -0.95 -3.68 -41.19
CA LEU A 549 0.34 -4.34 -41.36
C LEU A 549 0.29 -5.82 -40.97
N PHE A 550 -0.54 -6.16 -39.98
CA PHE A 550 -0.74 -7.53 -39.54
C PHE A 550 -1.41 -8.37 -40.63
N LEU A 551 -2.51 -7.87 -41.22
CA LEU A 551 -3.17 -8.52 -42.36
C LEU A 551 -2.21 -8.65 -43.56
N HIS A 552 -1.54 -7.56 -43.92
CA HIS A 552 -0.60 -7.55 -45.05
C HIS A 552 0.54 -8.55 -44.85
N ARG A 553 1.14 -8.62 -43.64
CA ARG A 553 2.22 -9.56 -43.33
C ARG A 553 1.78 -11.01 -43.44
N HIS A 554 0.51 -11.29 -43.13
CA HIS A 554 -0.07 -12.64 -43.18
C HIS A 554 -0.83 -12.91 -44.48
N GLY A 555 -0.68 -12.08 -45.52
CA GLY A 555 -1.28 -12.33 -46.83
C GLY A 555 -2.82 -12.32 -46.84
N ALA A 556 -3.46 -11.75 -45.82
CA ALA A 556 -4.91 -11.62 -45.75
C ALA A 556 -5.39 -10.45 -46.64
N PRO A 557 -6.61 -10.53 -47.21
CA PRO A 557 -7.14 -9.46 -48.05
C PRO A 557 -7.36 -8.20 -47.22
N ILE A 558 -6.99 -7.05 -47.77
CA ILE A 558 -7.30 -5.75 -47.16
C ILE A 558 -8.71 -5.37 -47.61
N THR A 559 -9.62 -5.31 -46.65
CA THR A 559 -11.03 -5.04 -46.91
C THR A 559 -11.38 -3.56 -46.75
N PRO A 560 -12.53 -3.11 -47.30
CA PRO A 560 -13.04 -1.76 -47.09
C PRO A 560 -13.15 -1.37 -45.60
N ALA A 561 -13.46 -2.32 -44.71
CA ALA A 561 -13.52 -2.02 -43.26
C ALA A 561 -12.20 -1.48 -42.71
N ILE A 562 -11.06 -2.04 -43.16
CA ILE A 562 -9.73 -1.62 -42.74
C ILE A 562 -9.37 -0.25 -43.32
N THR A 563 -9.66 0.01 -44.60
CA THR A 563 -9.39 1.32 -45.24
C THR A 563 -10.24 2.44 -44.65
N ARG A 564 -11.50 2.15 -44.30
CA ARG A 564 -12.38 3.08 -43.57
C ARG A 564 -11.88 3.38 -42.17
N ALA A 565 -11.45 2.35 -41.42
CA ALA A 565 -10.84 2.53 -40.11
C ALA A 565 -9.56 3.37 -40.20
N LEU A 566 -8.72 3.15 -41.22
CA LEU A 566 -7.51 3.93 -41.48
C LEU A 566 -7.83 5.39 -41.79
N TYR A 567 -8.82 5.64 -42.66
CA TYR A 567 -9.28 6.99 -42.98
C TYR A 567 -9.79 7.71 -41.73
N HIS A 568 -10.70 7.08 -40.97
CA HIS A 568 -11.24 7.72 -39.78
C HIS A 568 -10.17 8.01 -38.73
N ALA A 569 -9.34 7.01 -38.40
CA ALA A 569 -8.29 7.17 -37.39
C ALA A 569 -7.17 8.13 -37.82
N GLY A 570 -6.84 8.15 -39.11
CA GLY A 570 -5.69 8.86 -39.67
C GLY A 570 -6.00 10.22 -40.25
N ILE A 571 -7.23 10.50 -40.68
CA ILE A 571 -7.65 11.76 -41.32
C ILE A 571 -8.77 12.41 -40.50
N SER A 572 -9.93 11.77 -40.39
CA SER A 572 -11.12 12.36 -39.73
C SER A 572 -10.88 12.75 -38.27
N ARG A 573 -10.06 11.99 -37.53
CA ARG A 573 -9.73 12.33 -36.12
C ARG A 573 -8.71 13.45 -35.96
N TYR A 574 -8.01 13.82 -37.04
CA TYR A 574 -6.94 14.83 -37.02
C TYR A 574 -7.43 16.24 -37.36
N LYS A 575 -8.76 16.49 -37.37
CA LYS A 575 -9.51 17.67 -37.90
C LYS A 575 -8.86 19.06 -37.95
N ASN A 576 -7.78 19.36 -37.22
CA ASN A 576 -6.89 20.53 -37.38
C ASN A 576 -5.49 20.36 -36.70
N ARG A 577 -5.04 19.13 -36.40
CA ARG A 577 -3.89 18.84 -35.50
C ARG A 577 -2.60 18.41 -36.21
N GLY A 578 -2.39 18.84 -37.45
CA GLY A 578 -1.13 18.60 -38.19
C GLY A 578 -1.03 17.17 -38.75
N LEU A 579 -1.86 16.86 -39.75
CA LEU A 579 -1.72 15.66 -40.56
C LEU A 579 -0.54 15.80 -41.52
N SER A 580 0.35 14.81 -41.58
CA SER A 580 1.42 14.79 -42.59
C SER A 580 0.81 14.57 -43.99
N PRO A 581 1.20 15.35 -45.02
CA PRO A 581 0.79 15.12 -46.40
C PRO A 581 1.07 13.68 -46.86
N GLU A 582 2.22 13.12 -46.47
CA GLU A 582 2.58 11.73 -46.80
C GLU A 582 1.61 10.71 -46.21
N GLN A 583 1.11 10.97 -45.00
CA GLN A 583 0.13 10.09 -44.36
C GLN A 583 -1.21 10.18 -45.08
N PHE A 584 -1.63 11.37 -45.49
CA PHE A 584 -2.86 11.58 -46.26
C PHE A 584 -2.78 10.84 -47.61
N ASP A 585 -1.73 11.09 -48.38
CA ASP A 585 -1.52 10.47 -49.70
C ASP A 585 -1.47 8.95 -49.60
N TRP A 586 -0.79 8.42 -48.58
CA TRP A 586 -0.72 6.99 -48.36
C TRP A 586 -2.08 6.37 -48.03
N ILE A 587 -2.88 6.99 -47.16
CA ILE A 587 -4.22 6.51 -46.82
C ILE A 587 -5.13 6.58 -48.05
N MET A 588 -5.14 7.71 -48.77
CA MET A 588 -5.99 7.91 -49.95
C MET A 588 -5.63 6.96 -51.08
N LYS A 589 -4.34 6.67 -51.28
CA LYS A 589 -3.88 5.63 -52.20
C LYS A 589 -4.47 4.27 -51.84
N LYS A 590 -4.47 3.91 -50.55
CA LYS A 590 -5.04 2.62 -50.09
C LYS A 590 -6.56 2.56 -50.23
N VAL A 591 -7.27 3.66 -49.94
CA VAL A 591 -8.72 3.75 -50.20
C VAL A 591 -9.00 3.60 -51.70
N THR A 592 -8.22 4.24 -52.56
CA THR A 592 -8.37 4.15 -54.02
C THR A 592 -8.14 2.71 -54.53
N GLU A 593 -7.14 2.01 -53.99
CA GLU A 593 -6.81 0.63 -54.36
C GLU A 593 -7.91 -0.37 -53.97
N VAL A 594 -8.60 -0.16 -52.84
CA VAL A 594 -9.54 -1.13 -52.26
C VAL A 594 -11.01 -0.79 -52.54
N GLU A 595 -11.41 0.47 -52.39
CA GLU A 595 -12.79 0.95 -52.56
C GLU A 595 -13.04 1.62 -53.92
N GLY A 596 -11.97 1.98 -54.65
CA GLY A 596 -12.05 2.58 -55.97
C GLY A 596 -11.87 4.10 -55.99
N LYS A 597 -11.64 4.65 -57.18
CA LYS A 597 -11.36 6.09 -57.39
C LYS A 597 -12.52 6.98 -56.99
N GLU A 598 -13.76 6.57 -57.27
CA GLU A 598 -14.97 7.36 -56.99
C GLU A 598 -15.16 7.61 -55.49
N THR A 599 -14.94 6.57 -54.66
CA THR A 599 -14.99 6.70 -53.20
C THR A 599 -13.87 7.61 -52.70
N ALA A 600 -12.65 7.45 -53.21
CA ALA A 600 -11.52 8.30 -52.85
C ALA A 600 -11.74 9.79 -53.20
N THR A 601 -12.28 10.09 -54.39
CA THR A 601 -12.60 11.47 -54.79
C THR A 601 -13.70 12.07 -53.91
N SER A 602 -14.70 11.28 -53.54
CA SER A 602 -15.79 11.74 -52.67
C SER A 602 -15.31 12.13 -51.28
N LEU A 603 -14.33 11.40 -50.74
CA LEU A 603 -13.74 11.67 -49.43
C LEU A 603 -12.81 12.88 -49.45
N ALA A 604 -12.03 13.04 -50.53
CA ALA A 604 -11.12 14.17 -50.70
C ALA A 604 -11.85 15.52 -50.71
N VAL A 605 -13.11 15.55 -51.16
CA VAL A 605 -13.94 16.77 -51.25
C VAL A 605 -14.65 17.13 -49.92
N GLY A 606 -14.53 16.30 -48.87
CA GLY A 606 -14.95 16.68 -47.50
C GLY A 606 -16.11 15.88 -46.90
N GLY A 607 -16.42 14.68 -47.40
CA GLY A 607 -17.44 13.79 -46.85
C GLY A 607 -17.03 13.07 -45.56
N ASP A 608 -16.77 13.80 -44.47
CA ASP A 608 -16.16 13.24 -43.25
C ASP A 608 -17.16 12.49 -42.34
N GLU A 609 -18.46 12.78 -42.43
CA GLU A 609 -19.51 12.22 -41.54
C GLU A 609 -19.98 10.81 -41.92
N GLY A 610 -19.69 10.36 -43.14
CA GLY A 610 -20.18 9.08 -43.66
C GLY A 610 -19.55 7.87 -42.96
N TYR A 611 -18.22 7.83 -42.84
CA TYR A 611 -17.52 6.64 -42.38
C TYR A 611 -17.64 6.37 -40.88
N GLU A 612 -17.68 7.41 -40.05
CA GLU A 612 -17.90 7.21 -38.62
C GLU A 612 -19.25 6.54 -38.34
N ASN A 613 -20.30 6.99 -39.04
CA ASN A 613 -21.65 6.43 -38.93
C ASN A 613 -21.72 5.00 -39.47
N ILE A 614 -21.01 4.71 -40.57
CA ILE A 614 -20.91 3.35 -41.11
C ILE A 614 -20.20 2.42 -40.12
N ILE A 615 -19.06 2.85 -39.56
CA ILE A 615 -18.30 2.05 -38.59
C ILE A 615 -19.14 1.79 -37.32
N LYS A 616 -19.82 2.81 -36.80
CA LYS A 616 -20.71 2.68 -35.63
C LYS A 616 -21.87 1.71 -35.90
N LYS A 617 -22.47 1.76 -37.10
CA LYS A 617 -23.55 0.83 -37.49
C LYS A 617 -23.05 -0.61 -37.61
N CYS A 618 -21.88 -0.85 -38.20
CA CYS A 618 -21.29 -2.19 -38.29
C CYS A 618 -21.06 -2.80 -36.89
N ILE A 619 -20.53 -2.02 -35.95
CA ILE A 619 -20.31 -2.48 -34.57
C ILE A 619 -21.64 -2.75 -33.84
N ALA A 620 -22.66 -1.90 -34.07
CA ALA A 620 -23.96 -2.04 -33.42
C ALA A 620 -24.78 -3.24 -33.94
N GLN A 621 -24.76 -3.49 -35.26
CA GLN A 621 -25.51 -4.59 -35.89
C GLN A 621 -25.05 -5.97 -35.38
N GLU A 622 -23.76 -6.15 -35.08
CA GLU A 622 -23.27 -7.39 -34.48
C GLU A 622 -23.63 -7.56 -32.99
N GLY A 623 -23.98 -6.47 -32.31
CA GLY A 623 -24.45 -6.47 -30.92
C GLY A 623 -25.93 -6.86 -30.77
N GLU A 624 -26.77 -6.57 -31.76
CA GLU A 624 -28.23 -6.77 -31.68
C GLU A 624 -28.73 -8.14 -32.13
N GLY A 625 -27.92 -8.96 -32.81
CA GLY A 625 -28.28 -10.32 -33.28
C GLY A 625 -28.68 -11.33 -32.19
N GLN A 626 -28.79 -10.90 -30.92
CA GLN A 626 -29.24 -11.70 -29.79
C GLN A 626 -30.68 -11.39 -29.33
N LYS A 627 -31.35 -10.36 -29.88
CA LYS A 627 -32.78 -10.14 -29.61
C LYS A 627 -33.67 -11.17 -30.30
N ASP A 628 -33.28 -11.68 -31.47
CA ASP A 628 -34.03 -12.72 -32.19
C ASP A 628 -33.72 -14.16 -31.69
N GLY A 629 -32.52 -14.41 -31.14
CA GLY A 629 -32.19 -15.71 -30.52
C GLY A 629 -32.97 -16.00 -29.23
N ARG A 630 -33.39 -14.97 -28.48
CA ARG A 630 -34.20 -15.14 -27.25
C ARG A 630 -35.66 -15.49 -27.50
N ARG A 631 -36.14 -15.46 -28.75
CA ARG A 631 -37.50 -15.92 -29.10
C ARG A 631 -37.58 -17.42 -29.43
N ILE A 632 -36.44 -18.08 -29.68
CA ILE A 632 -36.39 -19.50 -30.04
C ILE A 632 -36.05 -20.39 -28.81
N GLU A 633 -35.48 -19.83 -27.74
CA GLU A 633 -35.16 -20.58 -26.49
C GLU A 633 -36.28 -20.58 -25.42
N GLN A 634 -37.49 -20.07 -25.72
CA GLN A 634 -38.66 -20.17 -24.82
C GLN A 634 -39.65 -21.28 -25.18
N GLY A 635 -39.30 -22.19 -26.09
CA GLY A 635 -40.13 -23.33 -26.39
C GLY A 635 -39.33 -24.51 -26.88
N ILE A 636 -38.73 -25.28 -25.96
CA ILE A 636 -38.48 -26.73 -26.04
C ILE A 636 -38.07 -27.25 -24.65
N GLY A 637 -38.87 -28.18 -24.12
CA GLY A 637 -38.39 -29.40 -23.44
C GLY A 637 -37.85 -29.33 -22.01
N ARG A 638 -38.71 -29.66 -21.04
CA ARG A 638 -38.30 -30.24 -19.74
C ARG A 638 -37.41 -31.48 -19.97
N PRO A 639 -36.40 -31.74 -19.12
CA PRO A 639 -35.58 -32.95 -19.23
C PRO A 639 -36.37 -34.19 -18.75
N PRO A 640 -36.20 -35.36 -19.39
CA PRO A 640 -36.79 -36.60 -18.92
C PRO A 640 -36.00 -37.15 -17.72
N HIS A 641 -36.75 -37.51 -16.68
CA HIS A 641 -36.29 -38.24 -15.50
C HIS A 641 -35.67 -39.60 -15.87
N GLU A 642 -34.40 -39.79 -15.54
CA GLU A 642 -33.82 -41.13 -15.39
C GLU A 642 -34.09 -41.68 -13.98
N PHE A 643 -34.50 -42.95 -13.97
CA PHE A 643 -35.01 -43.70 -12.84
C PHE A 643 -33.88 -44.17 -11.91
N ASN A 644 -34.08 -43.89 -10.62
CA ASN A 644 -33.36 -44.46 -9.50
C ASN A 644 -33.85 -45.91 -9.25
N LYS A 645 -33.00 -46.91 -9.47
CA LYS A 645 -33.16 -48.29 -8.99
C LYS A 645 -32.09 -48.53 -7.93
N GLU A 646 -32.41 -48.34 -6.64
CA GLU A 646 -31.85 -49.14 -5.51
C GLU A 646 -32.30 -48.74 -4.08
N GLN A 647 -33.46 -48.12 -3.86
CA GLN A 647 -33.88 -47.76 -2.48
C GLN A 647 -35.31 -48.10 -2.08
N LYS A 648 -35.92 -49.20 -2.58
CA LYS A 648 -37.22 -49.62 -2.02
C LYS A 648 -37.52 -51.11 -2.03
N ILE A 649 -36.53 -51.94 -1.69
CA ILE A 649 -36.74 -53.26 -1.09
C ILE A 649 -36.46 -53.16 0.41
N LEU A 650 -37.30 -52.41 1.13
CA LEU A 650 -37.50 -52.60 2.57
C LEU A 650 -38.74 -51.82 3.03
N ARG A 651 -39.93 -52.20 2.54
CA ARG A 651 -41.23 -51.91 3.17
C ARG A 651 -42.34 -52.70 2.45
N LEU A 652 -42.16 -54.01 2.39
CA LEU A 652 -43.25 -54.97 2.35
C LEU A 652 -43.49 -55.44 3.78
N LYS A 653 -44.59 -55.03 4.39
CA LYS A 653 -45.36 -55.78 5.40
C LYS A 653 -46.58 -54.93 5.76
N THR A 654 -47.76 -55.57 5.79
CA THR A 654 -49.13 -55.04 6.00
C THR A 654 -49.77 -54.35 4.79
N ALA A 655 -50.99 -54.63 4.35
CA ALA A 655 -52.00 -55.66 4.68
C ALA A 655 -52.95 -55.74 3.46
N VAL A 656 -53.19 -56.94 2.90
CA VAL A 656 -54.42 -57.74 3.02
C VAL A 656 -55.63 -57.25 2.19
N ARG A 657 -56.16 -58.20 1.40
CA ARG A 657 -57.49 -58.31 0.73
C ARG A 657 -57.71 -57.67 -0.65
N GLU A 658 -57.38 -58.45 -1.69
CA GLU A 658 -58.32 -59.15 -2.62
C GLU A 658 -59.82 -58.75 -2.66
N PRO A 659 -60.61 -59.15 -3.70
CA PRO A 659 -60.30 -59.29 -5.14
C PRO A 659 -61.49 -58.87 -6.06
N ARG A 660 -61.28 -58.98 -7.38
CA ARG A 660 -62.18 -59.61 -8.39
C ARG A 660 -62.53 -58.76 -9.62
N GLN A 661 -62.58 -59.54 -10.72
CA GLN A 661 -63.38 -59.40 -11.94
C GLN A 661 -62.76 -58.55 -13.05
N LEU A 662 -62.82 -58.94 -14.32
CA LEU A 662 -62.98 -60.24 -14.98
C LEU A 662 -62.72 -59.93 -16.45
N VAL A 663 -62.01 -60.84 -17.11
CA VAL A 663 -61.74 -60.85 -18.53
C VAL A 663 -63.03 -61.21 -19.30
N ARG A 664 -63.06 -60.81 -20.58
CA ARG A 664 -63.81 -61.37 -21.72
C ARG A 664 -65.03 -60.51 -22.11
N LYS A 665 -65.29 -60.29 -23.40
CA LYS A 665 -65.05 -61.17 -24.54
C LYS A 665 -65.19 -60.41 -25.86
N PHE A 666 -64.43 -60.86 -26.86
CA PHE A 666 -64.83 -60.79 -28.26
C PHE A 666 -66.25 -61.35 -28.46
N GLN A 667 -66.93 -60.86 -29.49
CA GLN A 667 -68.28 -61.20 -29.91
C GLN A 667 -68.55 -62.72 -30.02
N MET A 668 -69.83 -63.05 -29.82
CA MET A 668 -70.51 -64.36 -29.82
C MET A 668 -70.53 -65.15 -28.49
#